data_AF-A0A6A6YGX6-F1
#
_entry.id   AF-A0A6A6YGX6-F1
#
_cell.length_a   1.000
_cell.length_b   1.000
_cell.length_c   1.000
_cell.angle_alpha   90.00
_cell.angle_beta   90.00
_cell.angle_gamma   90.00
#
_symmetry.space_group_name_H-M   'P 1'
#
loop_
_entity.id
_entity.type
_entity.pdbx_description
1 polymer ?
#
loop_
_entity_poly.entity_id
_entity_poly.type
_entity_poly.pdbx_seq_one_letter_code
_entity_poly.pdbx_strand_id
1 'polypeptide(L)'
;MSSYPPPPQAEDTHYAPIYPAAPSSQLENGHQPQMHYSSQLNQNIFPKIESLSDVLQQQANQANHALTDQRNILQNVGDAHNSKPNRLRKACDSCSIRKVKCDESGPPCKACAALEIPCTFDRPSRRRGPPNRHAEAIKKRRLEGGGSEHLSGPSTPSSPTNAAHALAQLSSHPTHLSAESICSLPTVHALIDDFFTYIHPLCPFPHEPSFREAWGRREDYTNPAFLALLASMIAVLVASFPRKPRLHLKTQTKDHFPTHLALVDKCREVCAQARGPGYLDRPGLNVYDACTSYFLALTGAYTFQWRPCRLYFGECFTILRSLGLHKAKGPGQSELGALPAVLGANGQSPEGPRDELVDKITEQMGRRIFWTMFVGVRTMQQFGASFGELTILPQTPSEVLPPLPAEVDDQYIFPAYISPQPEGIPSLMTGFIANVRIYNSYSILSTMEMAFGMGEIFDWERQKRIIDHSLQTCKRALEGIPEVLRVLPKDTKDGRFGQRKQPYYPPMPEYMSARDRALVEFDHEGSVEGRRSVQFEIEKANIYVSHLSSRSYLVEKYFIYLENSRKPRSQFNSPGALASGFDSLLPAPTGEYDSLEQEMAAERENVIKDLMLVLGSIDLVNMEPNADSFTQKIRQIASTLLDVPKNRKGSIALQHEEYLYKFLDILSKLERVSPQSADPNQAVDDETELRHWADLREYQLKFQEQGGIYGFS
;
A
#
# COMPACT_ATOMS: atom_id res chain seq x y z
N MET A 1 -57.92 2.03 -37.76
CA MET A 1 -57.97 1.01 -38.83
C MET A 1 -56.71 1.17 -39.66
N SER A 2 -55.91 0.08 -39.78
CA SER A 2 -55.00 -0.29 -40.90
C SER A 2 -54.03 0.78 -41.43
N SER A 3 -52.75 0.54 -41.69
CA SER A 3 -52.00 -0.69 -41.98
C SER A 3 -50.53 -0.27 -42.18
N TYR A 4 -49.59 -1.05 -41.65
CA TYR A 4 -48.15 -0.88 -41.88
C TYR A 4 -47.74 -1.20 -43.34
N PRO A 5 -46.73 -0.51 -43.91
CA PRO A 5 -45.91 -1.00 -45.02
C PRO A 5 -44.59 -1.66 -44.54
N PRO A 6 -43.93 -2.48 -45.40
CA PRO A 6 -42.88 -3.44 -45.03
C PRO A 6 -41.45 -2.83 -44.93
N PRO A 7 -40.47 -3.55 -44.35
CA PRO A 7 -39.12 -3.04 -44.11
C PRO A 7 -38.22 -3.14 -45.37
N PRO A 8 -37.30 -2.17 -45.58
CA PRO A 8 -36.22 -2.30 -46.54
C PRO A 8 -35.00 -3.03 -45.95
N GLN A 9 -34.26 -3.70 -46.84
CA GLN A 9 -33.15 -4.61 -46.57
C GLN A 9 -31.87 -3.90 -46.11
N ALA A 10 -31.03 -4.69 -45.45
CA ALA A 10 -29.75 -4.30 -44.88
C ALA A 10 -28.68 -4.07 -45.95
N GLU A 11 -27.96 -2.96 -45.86
CA GLU A 11 -26.52 -2.84 -46.13
C GLU A 11 -25.99 -1.48 -45.62
N ASP A 12 -24.86 -1.55 -44.91
CA ASP A 12 -23.90 -0.49 -44.59
C ASP A 12 -24.24 0.65 -43.60
N THR A 13 -24.09 0.35 -42.32
CA THR A 13 -23.78 1.34 -41.27
C THR A 13 -22.35 1.87 -41.41
N HIS A 14 -22.23 3.13 -41.82
CA HIS A 14 -21.05 3.96 -41.68
C HIS A 14 -20.79 4.35 -40.22
N TYR A 15 -19.61 4.00 -39.69
CA TYR A 15 -18.97 4.71 -38.57
C TYR A 15 -17.59 5.19 -39.05
N ALA A 16 -17.33 6.49 -38.95
CA ALA A 16 -16.08 7.11 -39.36
C ALA A 16 -15.00 6.98 -38.26
N PRO A 17 -13.75 6.61 -38.59
CA PRO A 17 -12.62 6.74 -37.68
C PRO A 17 -11.95 8.12 -37.80
N ILE A 18 -11.84 8.83 -36.68
CA ILE A 18 -11.16 10.12 -36.52
C ILE A 18 -9.71 9.87 -36.11
N TYR A 19 -8.81 9.82 -37.08
CA TYR A 19 -7.40 10.22 -36.94
C TYR A 19 -6.91 10.65 -38.33
N PRO A 20 -6.41 11.89 -38.51
CA PRO A 20 -5.85 12.30 -39.80
C PRO A 20 -4.41 11.79 -39.92
N ALA A 21 -4.16 10.93 -40.91
CA ALA A 21 -2.83 10.60 -41.40
C ALA A 21 -2.39 11.65 -42.44
N ALA A 22 -1.17 12.14 -42.30
CA ALA A 22 -0.53 13.10 -43.20
C ALA A 22 -0.17 12.47 -44.57
N PRO A 23 -0.09 13.28 -45.65
CA PRO A 23 0.19 12.79 -47.00
C PRO A 23 1.68 12.64 -47.29
N SER A 24 1.99 11.65 -48.12
CA SER A 24 3.30 11.36 -48.71
C SER A 24 3.51 12.16 -50.00
N SER A 25 4.66 12.82 -50.17
CA SER A 25 5.15 13.28 -51.47
C SER A 25 6.67 13.15 -51.59
N GLN A 26 7.10 12.84 -52.79
CA GLN A 26 8.42 12.32 -53.19
C GLN A 26 9.50 13.42 -53.37
N LEU A 27 10.73 13.04 -53.04
CA LEU A 27 12.05 13.37 -53.64
C LEU A 27 12.30 14.78 -54.23
N GLU A 28 13.25 15.51 -53.63
CA GLU A 28 14.36 16.16 -54.36
C GLU A 28 15.54 16.49 -53.42
N ASN A 29 16.77 16.33 -53.96
CA ASN A 29 18.06 16.47 -53.30
C ASN A 29 18.40 17.95 -52.99
N GLY A 30 18.89 18.23 -51.77
CA GLY A 30 19.50 19.52 -51.41
C GLY A 30 20.17 19.50 -50.04
N HIS A 31 21.41 19.97 -49.96
CA HIS A 31 22.35 19.84 -48.84
C HIS A 31 22.11 20.80 -47.64
N GLN A 32 22.49 20.30 -46.43
CA GLN A 32 22.89 20.99 -45.15
C GLN A 32 21.81 21.61 -44.22
N PRO A 33 22.07 21.78 -42.90
CA PRO A 33 22.71 20.89 -41.91
C PRO A 33 21.78 20.59 -40.71
N GLN A 34 21.82 19.38 -40.15
CA GLN A 34 20.92 18.92 -39.09
C GLN A 34 21.52 19.14 -37.69
N MET A 35 20.87 19.97 -36.88
CA MET A 35 21.08 20.13 -35.43
C MET A 35 20.58 18.87 -34.69
N HIS A 36 21.50 18.14 -34.05
CA HIS A 36 21.16 17.10 -33.07
C HIS A 36 20.86 17.75 -31.71
N TYR A 37 19.62 17.64 -31.23
CA TYR A 37 19.31 17.78 -29.81
C TYR A 37 19.54 16.43 -29.13
N SER A 38 20.69 16.28 -28.48
CA SER A 38 20.99 15.19 -27.56
C SER A 38 20.46 15.54 -26.18
N SER A 39 19.45 14.82 -25.70
CA SER A 39 19.05 14.81 -24.29
C SER A 39 20.05 13.98 -23.48
N GLN A 40 21.16 14.60 -23.11
CA GLN A 40 22.06 14.08 -22.08
C GLN A 40 22.04 15.08 -20.93
N LEU A 41 21.42 14.72 -19.80
CA LEU A 41 21.88 15.14 -18.46
C LEU A 41 21.15 14.33 -17.37
N ASN A 42 21.95 13.87 -16.40
CA ASN A 42 21.63 13.28 -15.09
C ASN A 42 21.48 11.76 -14.94
N GLN A 43 22.50 11.00 -15.36
CA GLN A 43 22.70 9.58 -14.98
C GLN A 43 23.82 9.32 -13.95
N ASN A 44 24.39 10.33 -13.27
CA ASN A 44 25.54 10.09 -12.39
C ASN A 44 25.23 10.38 -10.92
N ILE A 45 24.60 9.43 -10.23
CA ILE A 45 24.71 9.30 -8.77
C ILE A 45 24.78 7.78 -8.46
N PHE A 46 25.88 7.37 -7.80
CA PHE A 46 26.33 6.02 -7.35
C PHE A 46 27.32 5.23 -8.26
N PRO A 47 28.39 4.64 -7.67
CA PRO A 47 29.52 4.09 -8.43
C PRO A 47 29.24 2.66 -8.93
N LYS A 48 29.53 2.42 -10.23
CA LYS A 48 29.61 1.08 -10.84
C LYS A 48 30.97 0.45 -10.55
N ILE A 49 30.97 -0.78 -10.05
CA ILE A 49 32.10 -1.71 -10.20
C ILE A 49 31.56 -2.95 -10.91
N GLU A 50 31.85 -3.08 -12.21
CA GLU A 50 31.89 -4.37 -12.90
C GLU A 50 33.07 -4.35 -13.89
N SER A 51 33.93 -5.35 -13.80
CA SER A 51 35.14 -5.50 -14.61
C SER A 51 34.75 -5.99 -16.02
N LEU A 52 35.22 -5.27 -17.04
CA LEU A 52 35.01 -5.56 -18.48
C LEU A 52 35.46 -6.96 -18.93
N SER A 53 36.15 -7.72 -18.07
CA SER A 53 36.73 -9.04 -18.36
C SER A 53 35.67 -10.14 -18.45
N ASP A 54 34.58 -10.05 -17.68
CA ASP A 54 33.59 -11.13 -17.56
C ASP A 54 32.61 -11.19 -18.73
N VAL A 55 32.35 -10.05 -19.38
CA VAL A 55 31.48 -9.96 -20.56
C VAL A 55 32.15 -10.56 -21.81
N LEU A 56 33.48 -10.43 -21.93
CA LEU A 56 34.24 -11.01 -23.05
C LEU A 56 34.39 -12.53 -22.94
N GLN A 57 34.48 -13.07 -21.71
CA GLN A 57 34.55 -14.52 -21.46
C GLN A 57 33.22 -15.23 -21.78
N GLN A 58 32.08 -14.55 -21.58
CA GLN A 58 30.75 -15.12 -21.84
C GLN A 58 30.40 -15.20 -23.33
N GLN A 59 30.88 -14.26 -24.16
CA GLN A 59 30.66 -14.30 -25.61
C GLN A 59 31.51 -15.35 -26.33
N ALA A 60 32.71 -15.68 -25.82
CA ALA A 60 33.58 -16.72 -26.40
C ALA A 60 33.00 -18.14 -26.24
N ASN A 61 32.25 -18.41 -25.16
CA ASN A 61 31.68 -19.74 -24.89
C ASN A 61 30.38 -20.03 -25.65
N GLN A 62 29.66 -19.00 -26.12
CA GLN A 62 28.44 -19.17 -26.91
C GLN A 62 28.73 -19.50 -28.38
N ALA A 63 29.91 -19.15 -28.91
CA ALA A 63 30.29 -19.45 -30.30
C ALA A 63 30.67 -20.92 -30.54
N ASN A 64 31.11 -21.66 -29.53
CA ASN A 64 31.52 -23.06 -29.68
C ASN A 64 30.36 -24.08 -29.66
N HIS A 65 29.19 -23.70 -29.12
CA HIS A 65 28.02 -24.59 -29.08
C HIS A 65 27.22 -24.66 -30.40
N ALA A 66 27.46 -23.74 -31.34
CA ALA A 66 26.72 -23.67 -32.61
C ALA A 66 27.30 -24.54 -33.74
N LEU A 67 28.47 -25.18 -33.54
CA LEU A 67 29.16 -25.95 -34.58
C LEU A 67 29.06 -27.49 -34.42
N THR A 68 28.40 -27.98 -33.38
CA THR A 68 28.30 -29.44 -33.11
C THR A 68 26.99 -30.09 -33.59
N ASP A 69 25.96 -29.30 -33.92
CA ASP A 69 24.62 -29.81 -34.27
C ASP A 69 24.42 -30.17 -35.76
N GLN A 70 25.39 -29.89 -36.63
CA GLN A 70 25.27 -30.15 -38.08
C GLN A 70 25.73 -31.54 -38.55
N ARG A 71 26.08 -32.47 -37.65
CA ARG A 71 26.68 -33.77 -38.04
C ARG A 71 25.81 -35.03 -37.92
N ASN A 72 24.53 -34.93 -37.52
CA ASN A 72 23.68 -36.12 -37.29
C ASN A 72 22.41 -36.25 -38.17
N ILE A 73 22.29 -35.51 -39.28
CA ILE A 73 21.11 -35.57 -40.19
C ILE A 73 21.44 -36.30 -41.51
N LEU A 74 22.15 -37.41 -41.47
CA LEU A 74 22.31 -38.30 -42.63
C LEU A 74 22.36 -39.76 -42.18
N GLN A 75 21.21 -40.33 -41.77
CA GLN A 75 20.97 -41.78 -41.83
C GLN A 75 19.50 -42.12 -41.52
N ASN A 76 18.97 -43.06 -42.31
CA ASN A 76 17.66 -43.74 -42.22
C ASN A 76 16.43 -43.07 -42.85
N VAL A 77 16.42 -43.16 -44.19
CA VAL A 77 15.21 -43.42 -44.99
C VAL A 77 15.00 -44.95 -45.02
N GLY A 78 13.81 -45.45 -44.70
CA GLY A 78 13.46 -46.86 -44.91
C GLY A 78 12.17 -47.34 -44.22
N ASP A 79 11.19 -47.70 -45.04
CA ASP A 79 10.12 -48.69 -44.88
C ASP A 79 8.77 -48.40 -44.18
N ALA A 80 7.75 -48.88 -44.89
CA ALA A 80 6.31 -48.74 -44.72
C ALA A 80 5.65 -50.05 -44.23
N HIS A 81 4.34 -49.94 -43.93
CA HIS A 81 3.35 -50.99 -43.61
C HIS A 81 3.37 -51.64 -42.21
N ASN A 82 2.35 -51.37 -41.38
CA ASN A 82 1.13 -52.19 -41.24
C ASN A 82 0.27 -51.69 -40.06
N SER A 83 -1.04 -51.51 -40.27
CA SER A 83 -2.00 -50.88 -39.36
C SER A 83 -2.88 -51.89 -38.63
N LYS A 84 -3.10 -51.72 -37.31
CA LYS A 84 -4.33 -52.14 -36.60
C LYS A 84 -4.76 -51.10 -35.55
N PRO A 85 -6.08 -50.99 -35.26
CA PRO A 85 -6.70 -49.72 -34.87
C PRO A 85 -7.05 -49.66 -33.38
N ASN A 86 -6.61 -48.60 -32.69
CA ASN A 86 -7.32 -48.12 -31.51
C ASN A 86 -6.93 -46.66 -31.23
N ARG A 87 -7.69 -45.71 -31.79
CA ARG A 87 -7.46 -44.28 -31.54
C ARG A 87 -8.82 -43.58 -31.41
N LEU A 88 -9.07 -43.02 -30.22
CA LEU A 88 -10.10 -42.00 -30.01
C LEU A 88 -10.04 -41.00 -31.17
N ARG A 89 -11.20 -40.72 -31.79
CA ARG A 89 -11.28 -39.86 -32.97
C ARG A 89 -10.87 -38.43 -32.61
N LYS A 90 -10.28 -37.75 -33.60
CA LYS A 90 -9.77 -36.37 -33.48
C LYS A 90 -10.95 -35.42 -33.67
N ALA A 91 -11.04 -34.35 -32.89
CA ALA A 91 -11.96 -33.23 -33.17
C ALA A 91 -11.66 -32.62 -34.57
N CYS A 92 -12.67 -32.10 -35.26
CA CYS A 92 -12.48 -31.42 -36.54
C CYS A 92 -11.66 -30.13 -36.38
N ASP A 93 -11.06 -29.65 -37.47
CA ASP A 93 -10.14 -28.52 -37.43
C ASP A 93 -10.85 -27.24 -36.96
N SER A 94 -12.08 -27.00 -37.41
CA SER A 94 -12.88 -25.83 -37.03
C SER A 94 -13.28 -25.82 -35.54
N CYS A 95 -13.59 -26.97 -34.96
CA CYS A 95 -13.84 -27.07 -33.51
C CYS A 95 -12.54 -26.98 -32.70
N SER A 96 -11.45 -27.57 -33.21
CA SER A 96 -10.14 -27.56 -32.56
C SER A 96 -9.51 -26.16 -32.51
N ILE A 97 -9.58 -25.40 -33.60
CA ILE A 97 -9.06 -24.01 -33.69
C ILE A 97 -9.84 -23.09 -32.75
N ARG A 98 -11.16 -23.24 -32.71
CA ARG A 98 -12.04 -22.45 -31.83
C ARG A 98 -12.07 -22.94 -30.38
N LYS A 99 -11.37 -24.05 -30.08
CA LYS A 99 -11.34 -24.71 -28.76
C LYS A 99 -12.74 -25.02 -28.20
N VAL A 100 -13.67 -25.42 -29.06
CA VAL A 100 -15.03 -25.86 -28.68
C VAL A 100 -15.17 -27.38 -28.82
N LYS A 101 -16.13 -27.97 -28.10
CA LYS A 101 -16.34 -29.42 -28.10
C LYS A 101 -16.90 -29.87 -29.46
N CYS A 102 -16.17 -30.77 -30.12
CA CYS A 102 -16.62 -31.44 -31.35
C CYS A 102 -17.45 -32.67 -30.95
N ASP A 103 -18.61 -32.84 -31.57
CA ASP A 103 -19.49 -33.98 -31.36
C ASP A 103 -19.20 -35.15 -32.32
N GLU A 104 -18.23 -34.98 -33.22
CA GLU A 104 -17.66 -36.04 -34.07
C GLU A 104 -18.67 -36.78 -34.96
N SER A 105 -19.88 -36.21 -35.13
CA SER A 105 -21.01 -36.81 -35.83
C SER A 105 -20.86 -36.90 -37.36
N GLY A 106 -19.63 -36.78 -37.89
CA GLY A 106 -19.30 -36.76 -39.32
C GLY A 106 -19.25 -35.34 -39.90
N PRO A 107 -18.74 -35.12 -41.12
CA PRO A 107 -18.72 -33.80 -41.74
C PRO A 107 -20.08 -33.47 -42.42
N PRO A 108 -20.77 -32.37 -42.05
CA PRO A 108 -20.42 -31.44 -40.99
C PRO A 108 -20.87 -31.90 -39.59
N CYS A 109 -20.02 -31.69 -38.59
CA CYS A 109 -20.38 -31.95 -37.18
C CYS A 109 -21.43 -30.92 -36.74
N LYS A 110 -22.26 -31.18 -35.71
CA LYS A 110 -23.38 -30.26 -35.40
C LYS A 110 -22.94 -28.83 -35.13
N ALA A 111 -21.79 -28.66 -34.48
CA ALA A 111 -21.22 -27.34 -34.21
C ALA A 111 -20.73 -26.61 -35.48
N CYS A 112 -20.31 -27.33 -36.52
CA CYS A 112 -19.95 -26.73 -37.81
C CYS A 112 -21.19 -26.53 -38.70
N ALA A 113 -22.17 -27.43 -38.63
CA ALA A 113 -23.42 -27.35 -39.37
C ALA A 113 -24.27 -26.14 -38.92
N ALA A 114 -24.40 -25.94 -37.59
CA ALA A 114 -25.15 -24.83 -37.02
C ALA A 114 -24.53 -23.45 -37.33
N LEU A 115 -23.26 -23.42 -37.72
CA LEU A 115 -22.52 -22.20 -38.03
C LEU A 115 -22.20 -22.10 -39.53
N GLU A 116 -22.71 -23.02 -40.34
CA GLU A 116 -22.52 -23.08 -41.80
C GLU A 116 -21.06 -22.93 -42.26
N ILE A 117 -20.12 -23.47 -41.48
CA ILE A 117 -18.69 -23.41 -41.81
C ILE A 117 -18.13 -24.78 -42.24
N PRO A 118 -17.01 -24.79 -43.01
CA PRO A 118 -16.36 -26.03 -43.41
C PRO A 118 -15.93 -26.89 -42.21
N CYS A 119 -16.25 -28.18 -42.27
CA CYS A 119 -15.87 -29.16 -41.26
C CYS A 119 -14.82 -30.12 -41.83
N THR A 120 -13.54 -29.75 -41.70
CA THR A 120 -12.40 -30.50 -42.25
C THR A 120 -11.56 -31.16 -41.16
N PHE A 121 -10.72 -32.12 -41.54
CA PHE A 121 -9.78 -32.82 -40.67
C PHE A 121 -8.34 -32.82 -41.23
N ASP A 122 -8.08 -31.92 -42.17
CA ASP A 122 -6.89 -31.90 -43.02
C ASP A 122 -5.64 -31.37 -42.30
N ARG A 123 -5.76 -30.84 -41.08
CA ARG A 123 -4.61 -30.28 -40.35
C ARG A 123 -3.60 -31.35 -39.91
N PRO A 124 -2.32 -31.29 -40.34
CA PRO A 124 -1.29 -32.23 -39.93
C PRO A 124 -0.90 -32.05 -38.44
N SER A 125 -0.80 -33.17 -37.71
CA SER A 125 -0.45 -33.19 -36.28
C SER A 125 1.06 -32.98 -36.09
N ARG A 126 1.49 -31.85 -35.53
CA ARG A 126 2.89 -31.67 -35.07
C ARG A 126 3.19 -32.59 -33.88
N ARG A 127 4.37 -33.22 -33.85
CA ARG A 127 4.80 -34.17 -32.80
C ARG A 127 5.07 -33.41 -31.48
N ARG A 128 4.56 -33.95 -30.36
CA ARG A 128 4.93 -33.52 -29.00
C ARG A 128 6.34 -34.04 -28.69
N GLY A 129 7.09 -33.32 -27.84
CA GLY A 129 8.43 -33.73 -27.39
C GLY A 129 8.45 -35.06 -26.59
N PRO A 130 9.63 -35.58 -26.24
CA PRO A 130 9.79 -36.91 -25.65
C PRO A 130 9.05 -37.07 -24.30
N PRO A 131 8.44 -38.23 -24.03
CA PRO A 131 7.62 -38.45 -22.83
C PRO A 131 8.44 -38.69 -21.56
N ASN A 132 7.88 -38.22 -20.44
CA ASN A 132 8.52 -38.18 -19.11
C ASN A 132 8.61 -39.58 -18.45
N ARG A 133 9.83 -40.00 -18.12
CA ARG A 133 10.22 -41.33 -17.55
C ARG A 133 9.54 -41.67 -16.22
N HIS A 134 8.98 -40.68 -15.51
CA HIS A 134 8.28 -40.89 -14.24
C HIS A 134 6.89 -41.55 -14.41
N ALA A 135 6.25 -41.38 -15.57
CA ALA A 135 4.91 -41.94 -15.83
C ALA A 135 4.90 -43.47 -16.03
N GLU A 136 5.98 -44.06 -16.52
CA GLU A 136 6.10 -45.51 -16.71
C GLU A 136 6.34 -46.26 -15.39
N ALA A 137 7.07 -45.66 -14.44
CA ALA A 137 7.38 -46.28 -13.16
C ALA A 137 6.13 -46.51 -12.27
N ILE A 138 5.11 -45.66 -12.41
CA ILE A 138 3.85 -45.77 -11.66
C ILE A 138 2.97 -46.90 -12.22
N LYS A 139 3.03 -47.14 -13.55
CA LYS A 139 2.22 -48.16 -14.21
C LYS A 139 2.71 -49.58 -13.91
N LYS A 140 4.02 -49.76 -13.71
CA LYS A 140 4.63 -51.06 -13.44
C LYS A 140 4.29 -51.62 -12.04
N ARG A 141 4.15 -50.75 -11.03
CA ARG A 141 3.75 -51.17 -9.67
C ARG A 141 2.29 -51.65 -9.52
N ARG A 142 1.41 -51.33 -10.48
CA ARG A 142 -0.01 -51.74 -10.43
C ARG A 142 -0.29 -53.10 -11.06
N LEU A 143 0.67 -53.69 -11.78
CA LEU A 143 0.46 -54.93 -12.56
C LEU A 143 1.02 -56.19 -11.89
N GLU A 144 1.78 -56.08 -10.79
CA GLU A 144 2.48 -57.22 -10.19
C GLU A 144 1.83 -57.75 -8.89
N GLY A 145 0.62 -57.31 -8.54
CA GLY A 145 -0.10 -57.78 -7.35
C GLY A 145 -1.48 -58.36 -7.66
N GLY A 146 -1.54 -59.61 -8.11
CA GLY A 146 -2.80 -60.34 -8.29
C GLY A 146 -2.64 -61.85 -8.14
N GLY A 147 -3.40 -62.44 -7.21
CA GLY A 147 -3.51 -63.90 -7.03
C GLY A 147 -4.87 -64.31 -6.43
N SER A 148 -5.75 -64.79 -7.32
CA SER A 148 -6.73 -65.91 -7.20
C SER A 148 -7.88 -65.96 -6.15
N GLU A 149 -9.10 -65.93 -6.71
CA GLU A 149 -10.29 -66.81 -6.55
C GLU A 149 -11.29 -66.78 -5.35
N HIS A 150 -12.52 -66.36 -5.70
CA HIS A 150 -13.89 -66.92 -5.44
C HIS A 150 -14.51 -67.06 -4.01
N LEU A 151 -15.55 -66.24 -3.71
CA LEU A 151 -16.98 -66.58 -3.45
C LEU A 151 -17.73 -65.55 -2.56
N SER A 152 -18.99 -65.24 -2.94
CA SER A 152 -20.08 -64.61 -2.16
C SER A 152 -20.07 -63.08 -1.96
N GLY A 153 -21.24 -62.42 -2.17
CA GLY A 153 -21.45 -60.95 -2.20
C GLY A 153 -21.23 -60.21 -0.86
N PRO A 154 -21.53 -58.88 -0.71
CA PRO A 154 -22.48 -58.05 -1.47
C PRO A 154 -21.94 -56.66 -1.92
N SER A 155 -22.78 -55.91 -2.64
CA SER A 155 -22.81 -54.43 -2.79
C SER A 155 -21.47 -53.68 -2.82
N THR A 156 -20.99 -53.33 -4.01
CA THR A 156 -19.90 -52.35 -4.14
C THR A 156 -20.37 -50.95 -3.70
N PRO A 157 -19.59 -50.23 -2.89
CA PRO A 157 -19.89 -48.85 -2.54
C PRO A 157 -19.72 -47.97 -3.79
N SER A 158 -20.62 -47.00 -3.92
CA SER A 158 -20.52 -45.87 -4.83
C SER A 158 -19.07 -45.39 -4.98
N SER A 159 -18.63 -45.21 -6.23
CA SER A 159 -17.33 -44.64 -6.59
C SER A 159 -16.90 -43.53 -5.61
N PRO A 160 -15.65 -43.53 -5.09
CA PRO A 160 -15.17 -42.50 -4.18
C PRO A 160 -15.32 -41.08 -4.74
N THR A 161 -15.42 -40.95 -6.07
CA THR A 161 -15.74 -39.70 -6.76
C THR A 161 -17.14 -39.20 -6.43
N ASN A 162 -18.15 -40.07 -6.32
CA ASN A 162 -19.54 -39.68 -6.02
C ASN A 162 -19.71 -39.36 -4.54
N ALA A 163 -19.04 -40.09 -3.65
CA ALA A 163 -19.00 -39.74 -2.23
C ALA A 163 -18.26 -38.42 -2.00
N ALA A 164 -17.14 -38.17 -2.70
CA ALA A 164 -16.44 -36.88 -2.67
C ALA A 164 -17.28 -35.74 -3.27
N HIS A 165 -18.03 -36.00 -4.34
CA HIS A 165 -18.95 -35.01 -4.93
C HIS A 165 -20.15 -34.73 -4.03
N ALA A 166 -20.70 -35.76 -3.38
CA ALA A 166 -21.79 -35.63 -2.42
C ALA A 166 -21.32 -34.95 -1.13
N LEU A 167 -20.10 -35.22 -0.64
CA LEU A 167 -19.48 -34.50 0.46
C LEU A 167 -19.16 -33.06 0.08
N ALA A 168 -18.72 -32.79 -1.15
CA ALA A 168 -18.53 -31.43 -1.68
C ALA A 168 -19.86 -30.66 -1.83
N GLN A 169 -20.96 -31.36 -2.10
CA GLN A 169 -22.32 -30.80 -2.15
C GLN A 169 -22.97 -30.68 -0.76
N LEU A 170 -22.58 -31.50 0.21
CA LEU A 170 -22.98 -31.38 1.62
C LEU A 170 -22.16 -30.29 2.34
N SER A 171 -20.91 -30.07 1.91
CA SER A 171 -20.10 -28.91 2.30
C SER A 171 -20.45 -27.63 1.52
N SER A 172 -21.34 -27.71 0.53
CA SER A 172 -21.87 -26.56 -0.20
C SER A 172 -23.17 -26.02 0.42
N HIS A 173 -23.41 -26.25 1.71
CA HIS A 173 -24.06 -25.19 2.46
C HIS A 173 -23.15 -23.97 2.35
N PRO A 174 -23.61 -22.81 1.86
CA PRO A 174 -22.77 -21.62 1.87
C PRO A 174 -22.34 -21.43 3.32
N THR A 175 -21.07 -21.73 3.62
CA THR A 175 -20.45 -21.35 4.88
C THR A 175 -20.69 -19.86 4.97
N HIS A 176 -21.59 -19.47 5.87
CA HIS A 176 -21.97 -18.08 5.99
C HIS A 176 -20.69 -17.31 6.30
N LEU A 177 -20.25 -16.49 5.35
CA LEU A 177 -19.04 -15.69 5.51
C LEU A 177 -19.23 -14.82 6.75
N SER A 178 -18.27 -14.86 7.66
CA SER A 178 -18.35 -14.23 8.97
C SER A 178 -16.94 -14.06 9.54
N ALA A 179 -16.82 -13.46 10.71
CA ALA A 179 -15.53 -13.28 11.37
C ALA A 179 -14.80 -14.61 11.64
N GLU A 180 -15.56 -15.69 11.87
CA GLU A 180 -15.02 -17.05 12.08
C GLU A 180 -14.34 -17.64 10.84
N SER A 181 -14.55 -17.02 9.67
CA SER A 181 -13.81 -17.36 8.45
C SER A 181 -12.34 -16.89 8.51
N ILE A 182 -11.99 -15.99 9.43
CA ILE A 182 -10.62 -15.51 9.65
C ILE A 182 -9.94 -16.33 10.73
N CYS A 183 -10.48 -16.29 11.96
CA CYS A 183 -9.95 -16.93 13.16
C CYS A 183 -11.11 -17.25 14.12
N SER A 184 -10.86 -17.98 15.21
CA SER A 184 -11.89 -18.19 16.25
C SER A 184 -12.37 -16.86 16.86
N LEU A 185 -13.63 -16.80 17.29
CA LEU A 185 -14.21 -15.57 17.87
C LEU A 185 -13.42 -14.95 19.03
N PRO A 186 -12.87 -15.72 20.00
CA PRO A 186 -12.05 -15.14 21.06
C PRO A 186 -10.78 -14.46 20.52
N THR A 187 -10.16 -15.06 19.50
CA THR A 187 -9.00 -14.47 18.84
C THR A 187 -9.38 -13.21 18.08
N VAL A 188 -10.49 -13.22 17.32
CA VAL A 188 -10.98 -12.02 16.62
C VAL A 188 -11.28 -10.90 17.62
N HIS A 189 -11.91 -11.20 18.76
CA HIS A 189 -12.19 -10.22 19.80
C HIS A 189 -10.91 -9.58 20.36
N ALA A 190 -9.89 -10.38 20.66
CA ALA A 190 -8.60 -9.87 21.11
C ALA A 190 -7.91 -8.99 20.05
N LEU A 191 -7.99 -9.38 18.76
CA LEU A 191 -7.45 -8.59 17.66
C LEU A 191 -8.20 -7.26 17.46
N ILE A 192 -9.51 -7.20 17.74
CA ILE A 192 -10.27 -5.95 17.76
C ILE A 192 -9.75 -5.03 18.88
N ASP A 193 -9.50 -5.57 20.07
CA ASP A 193 -8.94 -4.79 21.18
C ASP A 193 -7.53 -4.27 20.88
N ASP A 194 -6.69 -5.10 20.27
CA ASP A 194 -5.37 -4.69 19.78
C ASP A 194 -5.49 -3.58 18.72
N PHE A 195 -6.41 -3.69 17.76
CA PHE A 195 -6.60 -2.66 16.75
C PHE A 195 -6.90 -1.30 17.39
N PHE A 196 -7.89 -1.24 18.29
CA PHE A 196 -8.26 0.02 18.92
C PHE A 196 -7.22 0.53 19.93
N THR A 197 -6.30 -0.33 20.39
CA THR A 197 -5.19 0.07 21.26
C THR A 197 -4.00 0.58 20.47
N TYR A 198 -3.62 -0.09 19.39
CA TYR A 198 -2.34 0.14 18.71
C TYR A 198 -2.46 0.88 17.37
N ILE A 199 -3.56 0.72 16.64
CA ILE A 199 -3.73 1.26 15.28
C ILE A 199 -4.64 2.49 15.28
N HIS A 200 -5.73 2.47 16.05
CA HIS A 200 -6.67 3.59 16.13
C HIS A 200 -6.05 4.93 16.56
N PRO A 201 -5.03 5.00 17.46
CA PRO A 201 -4.34 6.26 17.75
C PRO A 201 -3.61 6.88 16.53
N LEU A 202 -3.28 6.07 15.53
CA LEU A 202 -2.65 6.51 14.28
C LEU A 202 -3.68 6.78 13.18
N CYS A 203 -4.74 5.98 13.15
CA CYS A 203 -5.86 6.04 12.21
C CYS A 203 -7.17 6.06 13.00
N PRO A 204 -7.68 7.23 13.45
CA PRO A 204 -8.76 7.33 14.44
C PRO A 204 -10.16 7.05 13.86
N PHE A 205 -10.31 5.90 13.21
CA PHE A 205 -11.54 5.34 12.70
C PHE A 205 -11.40 3.81 12.63
N PRO A 206 -12.50 3.03 12.60
CA PRO A 206 -13.89 3.46 12.73
C PRO A 206 -14.21 3.99 14.14
N HIS A 207 -15.42 4.53 14.30
CA HIS A 207 -15.91 4.98 15.61
C HIS A 207 -16.07 3.79 16.56
N GLU A 208 -15.27 3.74 17.64
CA GLU A 208 -15.13 2.55 18.49
C GLU A 208 -16.44 2.09 19.15
N PRO A 209 -17.25 2.96 19.79
CA PRO A 209 -18.49 2.55 20.44
C PRO A 209 -19.49 1.90 19.49
N SER A 210 -19.75 2.52 18.33
CA SER A 210 -20.70 1.97 17.35
C SER A 210 -20.17 0.70 16.68
N PHE A 211 -18.85 0.61 16.47
CA PHE A 211 -18.23 -0.62 15.97
C PHE A 211 -18.39 -1.78 16.96
N ARG A 212 -18.11 -1.55 18.25
CA ARG A 212 -18.25 -2.57 19.29
C ARG A 212 -19.71 -3.00 19.50
N GLU A 213 -20.65 -2.07 19.38
CA GLU A 213 -22.08 -2.38 19.40
C GLU A 213 -22.48 -3.27 18.21
N ALA A 214 -22.02 -2.97 17.00
CA ALA A 214 -22.25 -3.81 15.82
C ALA A 214 -21.60 -5.20 15.96
N TRP A 215 -20.39 -5.27 16.54
CA TRP A 215 -19.73 -6.53 16.86
C TRP A 215 -20.53 -7.36 17.87
N GLY A 216 -21.01 -6.75 18.95
CA GLY A 216 -21.84 -7.41 19.96
C GLY A 216 -23.15 -7.97 19.40
N ARG A 217 -23.71 -7.30 18.38
CA ARG A 217 -24.90 -7.75 17.64
C ARG A 217 -24.60 -8.78 16.53
N ARG A 218 -23.34 -9.20 16.38
CA ARG A 218 -22.88 -10.11 15.32
C ARG A 218 -23.27 -9.65 13.92
N GLU A 219 -23.12 -8.35 13.67
CA GLU A 219 -23.34 -7.77 12.34
C GLU A 219 -22.38 -8.33 11.27
N ASP A 220 -21.35 -9.08 11.66
CA ASP A 220 -20.49 -9.83 10.74
C ASP A 220 -21.25 -10.87 9.90
N TYR A 221 -22.41 -11.36 10.35
CA TYR A 221 -23.29 -12.21 9.53
C TYR A 221 -24.28 -11.42 8.66
N THR A 222 -24.67 -10.21 9.02
CA THR A 222 -25.80 -9.54 8.37
C THR A 222 -25.36 -8.35 7.52
N ASN A 223 -24.19 -7.79 7.78
CA ASN A 223 -23.66 -6.59 7.17
C ASN A 223 -22.31 -6.87 6.49
N PRO A 224 -22.29 -7.12 5.17
CA PRO A 224 -21.05 -7.43 4.45
C PRO A 224 -20.02 -6.29 4.48
N ALA A 225 -20.46 -5.03 4.55
CA ALA A 225 -19.55 -3.88 4.67
C ALA A 225 -18.85 -3.87 6.04
N PHE A 226 -19.56 -4.22 7.12
CA PHE A 226 -18.98 -4.38 8.44
C PHE A 226 -17.97 -5.54 8.50
N LEU A 227 -18.29 -6.69 7.89
CA LEU A 227 -17.34 -7.81 7.81
C LEU A 227 -16.09 -7.46 7.00
N ALA A 228 -16.25 -6.77 5.87
CA ALA A 228 -15.12 -6.28 5.07
C ALA A 228 -14.23 -5.32 5.87
N LEU A 229 -14.85 -4.40 6.61
CA LEU A 229 -14.16 -3.48 7.50
C LEU A 229 -13.37 -4.24 8.58
N LEU A 230 -14.02 -5.14 9.32
CA LEU A 230 -13.39 -5.97 10.34
C LEU A 230 -12.19 -6.74 9.78
N ALA A 231 -12.35 -7.38 8.63
CA ALA A 231 -11.28 -8.13 7.98
C ALA A 231 -10.10 -7.22 7.61
N SER A 232 -10.36 -6.03 7.04
CA SER A 232 -9.30 -5.07 6.71
C SER A 232 -8.61 -4.47 7.94
N MET A 233 -9.33 -4.26 9.06
CA MET A 233 -8.77 -3.82 10.34
C MET A 233 -7.77 -4.84 10.89
N ILE A 234 -8.12 -6.13 10.86
CA ILE A 234 -7.21 -7.19 11.28
C ILE A 234 -6.01 -7.28 10.32
N ALA A 235 -6.25 -7.19 9.01
CA ALA A 235 -5.17 -7.23 8.01
C ALA A 235 -4.13 -6.14 8.25
N VAL A 236 -4.56 -4.89 8.49
CA VAL A 236 -3.64 -3.78 8.76
C VAL A 236 -2.94 -3.93 10.11
N LEU A 237 -3.62 -4.36 11.17
CA LEU A 237 -3.00 -4.64 12.48
C LEU A 237 -1.89 -5.69 12.36
N VAL A 238 -2.14 -6.80 11.67
CA VAL A 238 -1.15 -7.88 11.51
C VAL A 238 0.01 -7.43 10.64
N ALA A 239 -0.26 -6.66 9.58
CA ALA A 239 0.78 -6.11 8.72
C ALA A 239 1.62 -5.02 9.40
N SER A 240 1.04 -4.20 10.28
CA SER A 240 1.72 -3.10 10.95
C SER A 240 2.32 -3.47 12.30
N PHE A 241 1.80 -4.47 13.01
CA PHE A 241 2.23 -4.80 14.36
C PHE A 241 2.09 -6.31 14.66
N PRO A 242 2.90 -7.17 14.01
CA PRO A 242 2.76 -8.63 14.08
C PRO A 242 2.95 -9.20 15.50
N ARG A 243 3.69 -8.52 16.38
CA ARG A 243 4.01 -9.00 17.73
C ARG A 243 2.79 -9.40 18.56
N LYS A 244 1.77 -8.54 18.63
CA LYS A 244 0.58 -8.80 19.47
C LYS A 244 -0.35 -9.88 18.89
N PRO A 245 -0.75 -9.85 17.60
CA PRO A 245 -1.49 -10.94 16.98
C PRO A 245 -0.84 -12.31 17.17
N ARG A 246 0.50 -12.39 17.09
CA ARG A 246 1.24 -13.64 17.30
C ARG A 246 1.02 -14.25 18.68
N LEU A 247 0.81 -13.42 19.72
CA LEU A 247 0.54 -13.88 21.08
C LEU A 247 -0.82 -14.56 21.18
N HIS A 248 -1.84 -14.01 20.52
CA HIS A 248 -3.19 -14.57 20.49
C HIS A 248 -3.29 -15.86 19.66
N LEU A 249 -2.33 -16.07 18.77
CA LEU A 249 -2.29 -17.20 17.85
C LEU A 249 -1.26 -18.26 18.22
N LYS A 250 -0.62 -18.20 19.41
CA LYS A 250 0.49 -19.11 19.79
C LYS A 250 0.20 -20.60 19.54
N THR A 251 -1.04 -21.03 19.72
CA THR A 251 -1.48 -22.42 19.49
C THR A 251 -1.91 -22.72 18.05
N GLN A 252 -2.20 -21.70 17.23
CA GLN A 252 -2.74 -21.82 15.87
C GLN A 252 -1.71 -21.49 14.77
N THR A 253 -0.63 -20.76 15.09
CA THR A 253 0.31 -20.21 14.10
C THR A 253 1.01 -21.26 13.26
N LYS A 254 1.44 -22.39 13.84
CA LYS A 254 2.26 -23.35 13.09
C LYS A 254 1.48 -24.10 12.01
N ASP A 255 0.21 -24.40 12.28
CA ASP A 255 -0.62 -25.22 11.40
C ASP A 255 -1.51 -24.39 10.46
N HIS A 256 -1.97 -23.20 10.90
CA HIS A 256 -2.91 -22.36 10.14
C HIS A 256 -2.26 -21.11 9.52
N PHE A 257 -1.29 -20.48 10.20
CA PHE A 257 -0.72 -19.19 9.79
C PHE A 257 0.82 -19.19 9.91
N PRO A 258 1.53 -19.86 8.98
CA PRO A 258 2.99 -20.06 9.08
C PRO A 258 3.78 -18.75 9.11
N THR A 259 3.22 -17.68 8.53
CA THR A 259 3.75 -16.31 8.59
C THR A 259 2.63 -15.34 8.89
N HIS A 260 2.96 -14.13 9.36
CA HIS A 260 1.96 -13.07 9.55
C HIS A 260 1.25 -12.73 8.22
N LEU A 261 1.94 -12.83 7.10
CA LEU A 261 1.38 -12.60 5.77
C LEU A 261 0.28 -13.60 5.40
N ALA A 262 0.39 -14.87 5.84
CA ALA A 262 -0.68 -15.84 5.61
C ALA A 262 -2.00 -15.41 6.25
N LEU A 263 -1.95 -14.80 7.45
CA LEU A 263 -3.13 -14.22 8.09
C LEU A 263 -3.61 -12.95 7.38
N VAL A 264 -2.68 -12.10 6.93
CA VAL A 264 -3.02 -10.90 6.13
C VAL A 264 -3.76 -11.29 4.85
N ASP A 265 -3.27 -12.30 4.13
CA ASP A 265 -3.89 -12.80 2.90
C ASP A 265 -5.25 -13.41 3.18
N LYS A 266 -5.40 -14.15 4.30
CA LYS A 266 -6.72 -14.67 4.71
C LYS A 266 -7.72 -13.55 4.98
N CYS A 267 -7.30 -12.50 5.67
CA CYS A 267 -8.14 -11.33 5.93
C CYS A 267 -8.52 -10.62 4.62
N ARG A 268 -7.59 -10.45 3.68
CA ARG A 268 -7.87 -9.88 2.35
C ARG A 268 -8.84 -10.73 1.55
N GLU A 269 -8.72 -12.05 1.61
CA GLU A 269 -9.63 -12.99 0.95
C GLU A 269 -11.06 -12.81 1.49
N VAL A 270 -11.24 -12.84 2.81
CA VAL A 270 -12.56 -12.64 3.46
C VAL A 270 -13.11 -11.25 3.14
N CYS A 271 -12.28 -10.22 3.18
CA CYS A 271 -12.67 -8.86 2.82
C CYS A 271 -13.18 -8.76 1.37
N ALA A 272 -12.47 -9.39 0.42
CA ALA A 272 -12.86 -9.37 -0.99
C ALA A 272 -14.18 -10.12 -1.23
N GLN A 273 -14.37 -11.27 -0.57
CA GLN A 273 -15.62 -12.03 -0.64
C GLN A 273 -16.79 -11.25 -0.01
N ALA A 274 -16.56 -10.56 1.11
CA ALA A 274 -17.58 -9.76 1.80
C ALA A 274 -18.00 -8.53 0.98
N ARG A 275 -17.06 -7.86 0.30
CA ARG A 275 -17.39 -6.79 -0.64
C ARG A 275 -18.20 -7.31 -1.83
N GLY A 276 -17.74 -8.41 -2.43
CA GLY A 276 -18.38 -9.02 -3.59
C GLY A 276 -18.17 -8.22 -4.90
N PRO A 277 -18.51 -8.82 -6.05
CA PRO A 277 -18.42 -8.13 -7.34
C PRO A 277 -19.45 -6.98 -7.43
N GLY A 278 -19.05 -5.84 -8.02
CA GLY A 278 -19.94 -4.69 -8.21
C GLY A 278 -20.27 -3.91 -6.93
N TYR A 279 -19.51 -4.08 -5.85
CA TYR A 279 -19.77 -3.45 -4.56
C TYR A 279 -19.66 -1.91 -4.56
N LEU A 280 -19.12 -1.30 -5.61
CA LEU A 280 -19.12 0.15 -5.78
C LEU A 280 -20.47 0.67 -6.28
N ASP A 281 -21.26 -0.18 -6.94
CA ASP A 281 -22.54 0.18 -7.56
C ASP A 281 -23.74 -0.10 -6.63
N ARG A 282 -23.52 -0.71 -5.46
CA ARG A 282 -24.61 -1.01 -4.51
C ARG A 282 -25.13 0.27 -3.86
N PRO A 283 -26.47 0.38 -3.68
CA PRO A 283 -27.07 1.53 -3.02
C PRO A 283 -26.66 1.68 -1.55
N GLY A 284 -26.13 0.60 -0.93
CA GLY A 284 -25.63 0.60 0.45
C GLY A 284 -24.14 0.96 0.62
N LEU A 285 -23.49 1.52 -0.41
CA LEU A 285 -22.11 2.03 -0.30
C LEU A 285 -22.04 3.09 0.81
N ASN A 286 -21.13 2.92 1.78
CA ASN A 286 -21.11 3.78 2.96
C ASN A 286 -19.68 4.05 3.46
N VAL A 287 -19.56 4.76 4.60
CA VAL A 287 -18.28 5.17 5.17
C VAL A 287 -17.35 3.99 5.52
N TYR A 288 -17.89 2.82 5.87
CA TYR A 288 -17.09 1.62 6.13
C TYR A 288 -16.34 1.14 4.89
N ASP A 289 -16.87 1.41 3.69
CA ASP A 289 -16.18 1.05 2.46
C ASP A 289 -14.95 1.91 2.23
N ALA A 290 -15.05 3.21 2.51
CA ALA A 290 -13.89 4.10 2.52
C ALA A 290 -12.85 3.69 3.58
N CYS A 291 -13.30 3.38 4.81
CA CYS A 291 -12.41 2.85 5.86
C CYS A 291 -11.69 1.57 5.41
N THR A 292 -12.44 0.64 4.83
CA THR A 292 -11.92 -0.64 4.36
C THR A 292 -10.87 -0.43 3.26
N SER A 293 -11.12 0.47 2.30
CA SER A 293 -10.15 0.80 1.24
C SER A 293 -8.90 1.45 1.83
N TYR A 294 -9.04 2.35 2.80
CA TYR A 294 -7.90 2.91 3.51
C TYR A 294 -7.03 1.83 4.17
N PHE A 295 -7.64 0.90 4.91
CA PHE A 295 -6.89 -0.14 5.60
C PHE A 295 -6.23 -1.13 4.64
N LEU A 296 -6.92 -1.54 3.57
CA LEU A 296 -6.32 -2.39 2.52
C LEU A 296 -5.12 -1.71 1.85
N ALA A 297 -5.20 -0.40 1.62
CA ALA A 297 -4.10 0.37 1.07
C ALA A 297 -2.89 0.36 2.03
N LEU A 298 -3.13 0.65 3.30
CA LEU A 298 -2.10 0.68 4.34
C LEU A 298 -1.48 -0.70 4.58
N THR A 299 -2.28 -1.77 4.55
CA THR A 299 -1.77 -3.15 4.50
C THR A 299 -0.84 -3.34 3.31
N GLY A 300 -1.24 -2.86 2.12
CA GLY A 300 -0.41 -2.85 0.92
C GLY A 300 0.96 -2.20 1.16
N ALA A 301 0.97 -0.98 1.73
CA ALA A 301 2.20 -0.28 2.08
C ALA A 301 3.12 -1.08 3.02
N TYR A 302 2.58 -1.61 4.13
CA TYR A 302 3.38 -2.36 5.12
C TYR A 302 3.86 -3.73 4.64
N THR A 303 3.22 -4.27 3.60
CA THR A 303 3.65 -5.50 2.91
C THR A 303 4.48 -5.23 1.65
N PHE A 304 4.90 -3.98 1.42
CA PHE A 304 5.66 -3.53 0.23
C PHE A 304 4.94 -3.76 -1.12
N GLN A 305 3.61 -3.84 -1.10
CA GLN A 305 2.75 -3.97 -2.29
C GLN A 305 2.19 -2.60 -2.70
N TRP A 306 3.03 -1.78 -3.32
CA TRP A 306 2.71 -0.38 -3.63
C TRP A 306 1.66 -0.17 -4.73
N ARG A 307 1.57 -1.08 -5.71
CA ARG A 307 0.50 -0.98 -6.72
C ARG A 307 -0.90 -1.16 -6.11
N PRO A 308 -1.18 -2.23 -5.35
CA PRO A 308 -2.43 -2.33 -4.59
C PRO A 308 -2.65 -1.17 -3.61
N CYS A 309 -1.60 -0.74 -2.91
CA CYS A 309 -1.66 0.42 -2.00
C CYS A 309 -2.27 1.66 -2.68
N ARG A 310 -1.72 2.06 -3.84
CA ARG A 310 -2.21 3.22 -4.59
C ARG A 310 -3.65 3.10 -5.05
N LEU A 311 -4.02 1.94 -5.58
CA LEU A 311 -5.39 1.69 -6.05
C LEU A 311 -6.40 1.84 -4.92
N TYR A 312 -6.13 1.23 -3.77
CA TYR A 312 -7.03 1.31 -2.62
C TYR A 312 -7.06 2.69 -1.96
N PHE A 313 -5.95 3.43 -1.96
CA PHE A 313 -5.95 4.83 -1.53
C PHE A 313 -6.76 5.73 -2.47
N GLY A 314 -6.64 5.55 -3.78
CA GLY A 314 -7.45 6.26 -4.78
C GLY A 314 -8.94 5.90 -4.66
N GLU A 315 -9.25 4.63 -4.44
CA GLU A 315 -10.61 4.14 -4.18
C GLU A 315 -11.19 4.77 -2.90
N CYS A 316 -10.44 4.78 -1.80
CA CYS A 316 -10.83 5.43 -0.55
C CYS A 316 -11.21 6.90 -0.77
N PHE A 317 -10.34 7.66 -1.46
CA PHE A 317 -10.64 9.05 -1.80
C PHE A 317 -11.88 9.20 -2.69
N THR A 318 -12.05 8.31 -3.66
CA THR A 318 -13.18 8.35 -4.59
C THR A 318 -14.49 8.11 -3.86
N ILE A 319 -14.56 7.08 -3.01
CA ILE A 319 -15.72 6.77 -2.16
C ILE A 319 -16.00 7.94 -1.21
N LEU A 320 -14.97 8.48 -0.55
CA LEU A 320 -15.16 9.58 0.40
C LEU A 320 -15.68 10.86 -0.29
N ARG A 321 -15.18 11.14 -1.50
CA ARG A 321 -15.61 12.28 -2.33
C ARG A 321 -17.02 12.09 -2.88
N SER A 322 -17.37 10.89 -3.32
CA SER A 322 -18.72 10.59 -3.84
C SER A 322 -19.78 10.64 -2.75
N LEU A 323 -19.48 10.18 -1.54
CA LEU A 323 -20.41 10.24 -0.41
C LEU A 323 -20.50 11.65 0.22
N GLY A 324 -19.55 12.55 -0.03
CA GLY A 324 -19.58 13.93 0.48
C GLY A 324 -19.42 14.09 2.00
N LEU A 325 -19.21 13.01 2.76
CA LEU A 325 -19.29 12.96 4.23
C LEU A 325 -18.28 13.83 4.99
N HIS A 326 -17.23 14.26 4.31
CA HIS A 326 -16.12 15.05 4.84
C HIS A 326 -16.34 16.57 4.69
N LYS A 327 -17.33 17.00 3.88
CA LYS A 327 -17.53 18.42 3.56
C LYS A 327 -18.22 19.18 4.70
N ALA A 328 -17.95 20.48 4.81
CA ALA A 328 -18.69 21.37 5.70
C ALA A 328 -20.09 21.64 5.13
N LYS A 329 -21.13 21.58 5.97
CA LYS A 329 -22.48 22.04 5.59
C LYS A 329 -22.43 23.57 5.47
N GLY A 330 -22.30 24.10 4.25
CA GLY A 330 -22.21 25.53 3.97
C GLY A 330 -23.08 25.95 2.78
N PRO A 331 -23.73 27.13 2.82
CA PRO A 331 -24.58 27.60 1.74
C PRO A 331 -23.70 28.03 0.55
N GLY A 332 -23.75 27.27 -0.55
CA GLY A 332 -23.13 27.66 -1.83
C GLY A 332 -22.07 26.72 -2.40
N GLN A 333 -21.84 25.54 -1.82
CA GLN A 333 -20.97 24.54 -2.47
C GLN A 333 -21.75 23.77 -3.53
N SER A 334 -21.31 23.92 -4.79
CA SER A 334 -21.78 23.11 -5.91
C SER A 334 -21.61 21.64 -5.54
N GLU A 335 -22.73 20.93 -5.38
CA GLU A 335 -22.73 19.48 -5.34
C GLU A 335 -22.00 19.01 -6.59
N LEU A 336 -20.85 18.36 -6.43
CA LEU A 336 -20.15 17.72 -7.55
C LEU A 336 -21.06 16.57 -8.01
N GLY A 337 -21.97 16.85 -8.94
CA GLY A 337 -23.05 15.97 -9.36
C GLY A 337 -24.34 16.72 -9.73
N ALA A 338 -24.59 17.90 -9.16
CA ALA A 338 -25.63 18.78 -9.66
C ALA A 338 -25.08 19.48 -10.90
N LEU A 339 -25.55 19.08 -12.09
CA LEU A 339 -25.39 19.89 -13.30
C LEU A 339 -25.81 21.33 -12.94
N PRO A 340 -25.03 22.36 -13.34
CA PRO A 340 -25.51 23.73 -13.27
C PRO A 340 -26.90 23.73 -13.89
N ALA A 341 -27.89 24.29 -13.22
CA ALA A 341 -29.21 24.50 -13.82
C ALA A 341 -28.98 25.39 -15.05
N VAL A 342 -28.74 24.76 -16.19
CA VAL A 342 -28.68 25.41 -17.49
C VAL A 342 -30.03 26.10 -17.63
N LEU A 343 -29.98 27.42 -17.84
CA LEU A 343 -31.16 28.26 -18.04
C LEU A 343 -32.08 27.61 -19.08
N GLY A 344 -33.10 26.92 -18.59
CA GLY A 344 -34.24 26.43 -19.34
C GLY A 344 -35.46 26.85 -18.56
N ALA A 345 -36.12 27.92 -19.00
CA ALA A 345 -37.43 28.28 -18.51
C ALA A 345 -38.36 27.06 -18.70
N ASN A 346 -39.01 26.64 -17.62
CA ASN A 346 -40.00 25.55 -17.53
C ASN A 346 -39.41 24.13 -17.37
N GLY A 347 -38.96 23.82 -16.15
CA GLY A 347 -38.76 22.45 -15.70
C GLY A 347 -38.90 22.40 -14.18
N GLN A 348 -39.87 21.64 -13.69
CA GLN A 348 -40.08 21.40 -12.27
C GLN A 348 -38.75 20.99 -11.62
N SER A 349 -38.40 21.63 -10.50
CA SER A 349 -37.29 21.20 -9.65
C SER A 349 -37.45 19.69 -9.42
N PRO A 350 -36.42 18.86 -9.67
CA PRO A 350 -36.44 17.52 -9.11
C PRO A 350 -36.42 17.74 -7.60
N GLU A 351 -37.51 17.42 -6.93
CA GLU A 351 -37.51 17.16 -5.49
C GLU A 351 -36.58 15.96 -5.26
N GLY A 352 -35.27 16.20 -5.27
CA GLY A 352 -34.31 15.32 -4.63
C GLY A 352 -34.61 15.29 -3.12
N PRO A 353 -34.38 14.16 -2.45
CA PRO A 353 -34.68 14.04 -1.03
C PRO A 353 -33.93 15.15 -0.28
N ARG A 354 -34.70 16.04 0.33
CA ARG A 354 -34.22 17.10 1.23
C ARG A 354 -33.23 16.49 2.22
N ASP A 355 -32.00 17.03 2.26
CA ASP A 355 -31.03 16.93 3.36
C ASP A 355 -31.35 15.79 4.36
N GLU A 356 -31.05 14.54 4.01
CA GLU A 356 -30.89 13.55 5.07
C GLU A 356 -29.71 14.05 5.89
N LEU A 357 -30.01 14.56 7.10
CA LEU A 357 -28.99 15.02 8.03
C LEU A 357 -28.06 13.86 8.31
N VAL A 358 -26.93 13.82 7.60
CA VAL A 358 -25.84 12.86 7.84
C VAL A 358 -25.56 12.90 9.34
N ASP A 359 -25.62 11.73 9.97
CA ASP A 359 -25.41 11.59 11.40
C ASP A 359 -23.98 11.99 11.77
N LYS A 360 -23.78 12.45 13.01
CA LYS A 360 -22.50 13.01 13.43
C LYS A 360 -21.39 11.97 13.53
N ILE A 361 -21.71 10.69 13.72
CA ILE A 361 -20.68 9.63 13.72
C ILE A 361 -20.13 9.49 12.30
N THR A 362 -21.01 9.32 11.31
CA THR A 362 -20.63 9.20 9.89
C THR A 362 -19.89 10.44 9.39
N GLU A 363 -20.36 11.63 9.77
CA GLU A 363 -19.70 12.91 9.45
C GLU A 363 -18.27 12.97 10.01
N GLN A 364 -18.08 12.63 11.30
CA GLN A 364 -16.76 12.66 11.93
C GLN A 364 -15.84 11.58 11.36
N MET A 365 -16.34 10.37 11.09
CA MET A 365 -15.58 9.34 10.41
C MET A 365 -15.09 9.83 9.03
N GLY A 366 -15.97 10.45 8.24
CA GLY A 366 -15.60 11.02 6.94
C GLY A 366 -14.47 12.05 7.04
N ARG A 367 -14.55 12.99 7.99
CA ARG A 367 -13.49 13.99 8.24
C ARG A 367 -12.18 13.33 8.67
N ARG A 368 -12.23 12.35 9.56
CA ARG A 368 -11.03 11.65 10.05
C ARG A 368 -10.35 10.88 8.92
N ILE A 369 -11.09 10.15 8.10
CA ILE A 369 -10.55 9.45 6.92
C ILE A 369 -9.86 10.45 5.98
N PHE A 370 -10.51 11.58 5.68
CA PHE A 370 -9.92 12.61 4.81
C PHE A 370 -8.57 13.08 5.33
N TRP A 371 -8.51 13.44 6.62
CA TRP A 371 -7.29 14.01 7.20
C TRP A 371 -6.20 12.97 7.42
N THR A 372 -6.54 11.70 7.66
CA THR A 372 -5.56 10.61 7.70
C THR A 372 -5.00 10.32 6.32
N MET A 373 -5.85 10.36 5.28
CA MET A 373 -5.40 10.35 3.88
C MET A 373 -4.48 11.53 3.56
N PHE A 374 -4.83 12.74 4.01
CA PHE A 374 -4.00 13.93 3.84
C PHE A 374 -2.59 13.73 4.41
N VAL A 375 -2.49 13.30 5.66
CA VAL A 375 -1.20 13.02 6.32
C VAL A 375 -0.42 11.92 5.58
N GLY A 376 -1.10 10.84 5.18
CA GLY A 376 -0.48 9.74 4.43
C GLY A 376 0.09 10.18 3.08
N VAL A 377 -0.69 10.93 2.30
CA VAL A 377 -0.25 11.47 1.00
C VAL A 377 0.92 12.43 1.17
N ARG A 378 0.84 13.33 2.15
CA ARG A 378 1.93 14.27 2.44
C ARG A 378 3.22 13.56 2.86
N THR A 379 3.10 12.50 3.65
CA THR A 379 4.23 11.63 4.01
C THR A 379 4.86 10.99 2.76
N MET A 380 4.04 10.41 1.87
CA MET A 380 4.53 9.81 0.62
C MET A 380 5.25 10.85 -0.26
N GLN A 381 4.70 12.06 -0.38
CA GLN A 381 5.31 13.17 -1.13
C GLN A 381 6.67 13.61 -0.53
N GLN A 382 6.81 13.61 0.80
CA GLN A 382 8.09 13.92 1.44
C GLN A 382 9.19 12.89 1.11
N PHE A 383 8.80 11.64 0.86
CA PHE A 383 9.71 10.59 0.38
C PHE A 383 9.94 10.63 -1.13
N GLY A 384 9.39 11.64 -1.81
CA GLY A 384 9.49 11.86 -3.26
C GLY A 384 8.45 11.11 -4.09
N ALA A 385 7.58 10.30 -3.47
CA ALA A 385 6.54 9.57 -4.17
C ALA A 385 5.38 10.50 -4.54
N SER A 386 5.15 10.69 -5.85
CA SER A 386 4.04 11.49 -6.36
C SER A 386 3.16 10.62 -7.26
N PHE A 387 1.89 10.50 -6.90
CA PHE A 387 0.90 9.71 -7.62
C PHE A 387 -0.27 10.60 -7.99
N GLY A 388 -0.59 10.70 -9.28
CA GLY A 388 -1.61 11.63 -9.79
C GLY A 388 -2.97 11.39 -9.15
N GLU A 389 -3.35 10.13 -8.97
CA GLU A 389 -4.59 9.67 -8.35
C GLU A 389 -4.73 10.06 -6.87
N LEU A 390 -3.63 10.37 -6.19
CA LEU A 390 -3.61 10.79 -4.78
C LEU A 390 -3.42 12.30 -4.59
N THR A 391 -3.49 13.07 -5.68
CA THR A 391 -3.28 14.52 -5.61
C THR A 391 -4.38 15.17 -4.77
N ILE A 392 -3.96 15.91 -3.74
CA ILE A 392 -4.84 16.75 -2.94
C ILE A 392 -4.68 18.17 -3.46
N LEU A 393 -5.77 18.71 -4.03
CA LEU A 393 -5.77 20.06 -4.56
C LEU A 393 -5.61 21.10 -3.45
N PRO A 394 -4.87 22.18 -3.69
CA PRO A 394 -4.82 23.34 -2.81
C PRO A 394 -6.21 23.90 -2.57
N GLN A 395 -6.42 24.46 -1.38
CA GLN A 395 -7.66 25.18 -1.09
C GLN A 395 -7.85 26.36 -2.05
N THR A 396 -9.07 26.53 -2.53
CA THR A 396 -9.51 27.68 -3.33
C THR A 396 -10.78 28.27 -2.70
N PRO A 397 -11.16 29.52 -3.05
CA PRO A 397 -12.43 30.08 -2.57
C PRO A 397 -13.66 29.23 -2.90
N SER A 398 -13.62 28.48 -4.01
CA SER A 398 -14.68 27.57 -4.45
C SER A 398 -14.59 26.17 -3.85
N GLU A 399 -13.39 25.74 -3.46
CA GLU A 399 -13.13 24.39 -2.94
C GLU A 399 -12.20 24.48 -1.73
N VAL A 400 -12.81 24.59 -0.55
CA VAL A 400 -12.08 24.62 0.73
C VAL A 400 -11.78 23.20 1.20
N LEU A 401 -10.67 23.05 1.92
CA LEU A 401 -10.40 21.79 2.61
C LEU A 401 -11.49 21.51 3.66
N PRO A 402 -11.82 20.23 3.89
CA PRO A 402 -12.67 19.79 4.99
C PRO A 402 -12.29 20.44 6.33
N PRO A 403 -13.27 20.75 7.19
CA PRO A 403 -12.98 21.15 8.55
C PRO A 403 -12.23 20.03 9.28
N LEU A 404 -11.40 20.41 10.26
CA LEU A 404 -10.76 19.44 11.14
C LEU A 404 -11.84 18.59 11.86
N PRO A 405 -11.54 17.32 12.18
CA PRO A 405 -12.41 16.53 13.04
C PRO A 405 -12.56 17.18 14.42
N ALA A 406 -13.65 16.89 15.10
CA ALA A 406 -13.83 17.31 16.48
C ALA A 406 -12.74 16.68 17.36
N GLU A 407 -12.11 17.50 18.20
CA GLU A 407 -11.09 17.10 19.17
C GLU A 407 -11.76 16.52 20.43
N VAL A 408 -12.53 15.45 20.24
CA VAL A 408 -13.24 14.73 21.31
C VAL A 408 -13.08 13.23 21.11
N ASP A 409 -13.08 12.49 22.22
CA ASP A 409 -13.03 11.03 22.18
C ASP A 409 -14.33 10.44 21.60
N ASP A 410 -14.24 9.26 20.99
CA ASP A 410 -15.36 8.60 20.31
C ASP A 410 -16.60 8.45 21.20
N GLN A 411 -16.42 8.14 22.49
CA GLN A 411 -17.53 7.99 23.43
C GLN A 411 -18.40 9.26 23.61
N TYR A 412 -17.96 10.41 23.12
CA TYR A 412 -18.69 11.68 23.15
C TYR A 412 -19.31 12.06 21.80
N ILE A 413 -19.22 11.19 20.79
CA ILE A 413 -19.81 11.40 19.47
C ILE A 413 -21.04 10.49 19.34
N PHE A 414 -22.22 11.10 19.26
CA PHE A 414 -23.50 10.39 19.12
C PHE A 414 -24.09 10.66 17.73
N PRO A 415 -24.99 9.81 17.18
CA PRO A 415 -25.55 10.04 15.86
C PRO A 415 -26.20 11.43 15.68
N ALA A 416 -26.85 11.95 16.73
CA ALA A 416 -27.56 13.21 16.67
C ALA A 416 -26.72 14.44 17.08
N TYR A 417 -25.70 14.29 17.92
CA TYR A 417 -24.95 15.41 18.51
C TYR A 417 -23.55 15.00 18.96
N ILE A 418 -22.69 16.00 19.20
CA ILE A 418 -21.35 15.81 19.76
C ILE A 418 -21.30 16.48 21.13
N SER A 419 -20.96 15.72 22.17
CA SER A 419 -20.71 16.24 23.52
C SER A 419 -19.29 16.81 23.63
N PRO A 420 -19.06 17.81 24.50
CA PRO A 420 -17.71 18.31 24.75
C PRO A 420 -16.84 17.25 25.45
N GLN A 421 -15.53 17.30 25.17
CA GLN A 421 -14.53 16.54 25.92
C GLN A 421 -14.56 16.99 27.40
N PRO A 422 -14.49 16.07 28.39
CA PRO A 422 -14.44 16.45 29.80
C PRO A 422 -13.23 17.33 30.12
N GLU A 423 -13.43 18.28 31.03
CA GLU A 423 -12.38 19.18 31.49
C GLU A 423 -11.23 18.39 32.15
N GLY A 424 -10.00 18.78 31.83
CA GLY A 424 -8.78 18.16 32.38
C GLY A 424 -8.37 16.82 31.76
N ILE A 425 -9.17 16.25 30.83
CA ILE A 425 -8.85 14.98 30.17
C ILE A 425 -8.51 15.24 28.69
N PRO A 426 -7.22 15.22 28.29
CA PRO A 426 -6.82 15.41 26.89
C PRO A 426 -7.46 14.37 25.97
N SER A 427 -7.97 14.77 24.80
CA SER A 427 -8.56 13.81 23.85
C SER A 427 -7.49 12.95 23.15
N LEU A 428 -7.82 11.70 22.82
CA LEU A 428 -7.02 10.84 21.92
C LEU A 428 -6.98 11.38 20.46
N MET A 429 -7.80 12.39 20.14
CA MET A 429 -7.69 13.09 18.85
C MET A 429 -6.55 14.13 18.83
N THR A 430 -6.00 14.50 19.99
CA THR A 430 -5.03 15.60 20.12
C THR A 430 -3.77 15.32 19.31
N GLY A 431 -3.17 14.13 19.43
CA GLY A 431 -1.97 13.76 18.68
C GLY A 431 -2.22 13.72 17.17
N PHE A 432 -3.36 13.17 16.75
CA PHE A 432 -3.75 13.16 15.34
C PHE A 432 -3.90 14.58 14.76
N ILE A 433 -4.59 15.48 15.47
CA ILE A 433 -4.76 16.87 15.04
C ILE A 433 -3.41 17.61 14.99
N ALA A 434 -2.53 17.37 15.96
CA ALA A 434 -1.17 17.91 15.93
C ALA A 434 -0.40 17.42 14.70
N ASN A 435 -0.53 16.15 14.31
CA ASN A 435 0.07 15.61 13.10
C ASN A 435 -0.46 16.29 11.83
N VAL A 436 -1.77 16.53 11.76
CA VAL A 436 -2.38 17.30 10.66
C VAL A 436 -1.83 18.72 10.59
N ARG A 437 -1.61 19.38 11.74
CA ARG A 437 -0.99 20.72 11.80
C ARG A 437 0.45 20.72 11.28
N ILE A 438 1.26 19.72 11.63
CA ILE A 438 2.62 19.55 11.12
C ILE A 438 2.61 19.51 9.59
N TYR A 439 1.78 18.64 8.99
CA TYR A 439 1.74 18.50 7.53
C TYR A 439 1.08 19.68 6.79
N ASN A 440 0.26 20.48 7.49
CA ASN A 440 -0.29 21.73 6.96
C ASN A 440 0.69 22.91 7.04
N SER A 441 1.78 22.81 7.81
CA SER A 441 2.71 23.92 8.06
C SER A 441 3.40 24.44 6.80
N TYR A 442 3.44 23.63 5.75
CA TYR A 442 4.08 23.93 4.46
C TYR A 442 3.10 23.87 3.28
N SER A 443 1.80 24.04 3.53
CA SER A 443 0.75 24.05 2.49
C SER A 443 0.99 25.09 1.39
N ILE A 444 1.53 26.26 1.74
CA ILE A 444 1.91 27.31 0.78
C ILE A 444 3.01 26.81 -0.16
N LEU A 445 4.07 26.20 0.39
CA LEU A 445 5.15 25.63 -0.41
C LEU A 445 4.61 24.56 -1.37
N SER A 446 3.77 23.65 -0.89
CA SER A 446 3.17 22.63 -1.75
C SER A 446 2.30 23.22 -2.86
N THR A 447 1.56 24.31 -2.58
CA THR A 447 0.72 24.96 -3.58
C THR A 447 1.57 25.56 -4.69
N MET A 448 2.69 26.18 -4.33
CA MET A 448 3.66 26.69 -5.31
C MET A 448 4.29 25.59 -6.14
N GLU A 449 4.70 24.48 -5.52
CA GLU A 449 5.30 23.35 -6.26
C GLU A 449 4.30 22.72 -7.24
N MET A 450 3.02 22.71 -6.91
CA MET A 450 1.98 22.27 -7.85
C MET A 450 1.80 23.26 -9.01
N ALA A 451 1.90 24.56 -8.76
CA ALA A 451 1.71 25.59 -9.78
C ALA A 451 2.91 25.77 -10.72
N PHE A 452 4.14 25.65 -10.20
CA PHE A 452 5.37 25.97 -10.92
C PHE A 452 6.28 24.75 -11.18
N GLY A 453 5.96 23.59 -10.64
CA GLY A 453 6.80 22.39 -10.72
C GLY A 453 7.66 22.19 -9.46
N MET A 454 7.94 20.93 -9.14
CA MET A 454 8.81 20.57 -8.01
C MET A 454 10.28 20.84 -8.33
N GLY A 455 10.97 21.61 -7.49
CA GLY A 455 12.41 21.86 -7.64
C GLY A 455 12.78 22.97 -8.63
N GLU A 456 11.78 23.57 -9.28
CA GLU A 456 11.95 24.67 -10.23
C GLU A 456 12.11 26.02 -9.52
N ILE A 457 13.02 26.85 -10.04
CA ILE A 457 13.25 28.21 -9.50
C ILE A 457 12.51 29.22 -10.35
N PHE A 458 11.64 30.00 -9.70
CA PHE A 458 10.95 31.10 -10.35
C PHE A 458 11.30 32.44 -9.69
N ASP A 459 11.13 32.53 -8.38
CA ASP A 459 11.48 33.69 -7.56
C ASP A 459 12.14 33.15 -6.29
N TRP A 460 13.47 33.04 -6.34
CA TRP A 460 14.24 32.44 -5.25
C TRP A 460 14.07 33.20 -3.94
N GLU A 461 13.95 34.53 -4.01
CA GLU A 461 13.82 35.36 -2.82
C GLU A 461 12.45 35.15 -2.15
N ARG A 462 11.39 35.00 -2.94
CA ARG A 462 10.08 34.59 -2.44
C ARG A 462 10.06 33.14 -1.95
N GLN A 463 10.70 32.21 -2.67
CA GLN A 463 10.78 30.80 -2.28
C GLN A 463 11.51 30.62 -0.95
N LYS A 464 12.63 31.34 -0.72
CA LYS A 464 13.34 31.37 0.57
C LYS A 464 12.44 31.76 1.73
N ARG A 465 11.73 32.89 1.63
CA ARG A 465 10.81 33.35 2.67
C ARG A 465 9.71 32.34 2.96
N ILE A 466 9.23 31.63 1.94
CA ILE A 466 8.15 30.65 2.10
C ILE A 466 8.66 29.39 2.77
N ILE A 467 9.88 28.94 2.46
CA ILE A 467 10.50 27.79 3.12
C ILE A 467 10.79 28.13 4.59
N ASP A 468 11.38 29.30 4.88
CA ASP A 468 11.60 29.75 6.25
C ASP A 468 10.28 29.85 7.02
N HIS A 469 9.27 30.55 6.48
CA HIS A 469 7.94 30.63 7.11
C HIS A 469 7.32 29.25 7.38
N SER A 470 7.48 28.31 6.43
CA SER A 470 6.99 26.93 6.58
C SER A 470 7.71 26.20 7.70
N LEU A 471 9.04 26.41 7.85
CA LEU A 471 9.85 25.83 8.90
C LEU A 471 9.49 26.40 10.28
N GLN A 472 9.36 27.72 10.40
CA GLN A 472 8.93 28.35 11.66
C GLN A 472 7.52 27.92 12.06
N THR A 473 6.61 27.76 11.08
CA THR A 473 5.27 27.24 11.35
C THR A 473 5.31 25.76 11.76
N CYS A 474 6.19 24.96 11.14
CA CYS A 474 6.40 23.57 11.52
C CYS A 474 6.88 23.46 12.97
N LYS A 475 7.91 24.23 13.35
CA LYS A 475 8.46 24.26 14.71
C LYS A 475 7.41 24.56 15.78
N ARG A 476 6.47 25.44 15.46
CA ARG A 476 5.37 25.84 16.35
C ARG A 476 4.18 24.87 16.34
N ALA A 477 4.17 23.87 15.47
CA ALA A 477 3.02 22.96 15.32
C ALA A 477 2.73 22.14 16.59
N LEU A 478 3.73 21.95 17.45
CA LEU A 478 3.62 21.27 18.74
C LEU A 478 3.52 22.22 19.94
N GLU A 479 3.37 23.53 19.73
CA GLU A 479 3.13 24.48 20.82
C GLU A 479 1.76 24.21 21.46
N GLY A 480 1.71 24.24 22.79
CA GLY A 480 0.47 24.03 23.54
C GLY A 480 0.00 22.58 23.65
N ILE A 481 0.78 21.58 23.20
CA ILE A 481 0.40 20.18 23.39
C ILE A 481 0.33 19.82 24.89
N PRO A 482 -0.63 18.96 25.29
CA PRO A 482 -0.76 18.47 26.66
C PRO A 482 0.50 17.78 27.16
N GLU A 483 0.74 17.81 28.47
CA GLU A 483 1.93 17.22 29.10
C GLU A 483 2.10 15.73 28.79
N VAL A 484 1.01 14.97 28.73
CA VAL A 484 1.03 13.53 28.41
C VAL A 484 1.64 13.23 27.02
N LEU A 485 1.53 14.17 26.09
CA LEU A 485 2.10 14.06 24.74
C LEU A 485 3.48 14.72 24.62
N ARG A 486 4.04 15.34 25.66
CA ARG A 486 5.38 15.93 25.60
C ARG A 486 6.45 14.86 25.76
N VAL A 487 7.53 14.98 24.98
CA VAL A 487 8.75 14.20 25.21
C VAL A 487 9.56 14.90 26.30
N LEU A 488 9.68 14.23 27.45
CA LEU A 488 10.55 14.64 28.55
C LEU A 488 11.84 13.82 28.49
N PRO A 489 13.02 14.43 28.71
CA PRO A 489 14.25 13.66 28.87
C PRO A 489 14.08 12.68 30.03
N LYS A 490 14.16 11.36 29.78
CA LYS A 490 14.33 10.39 30.87
C LYS A 490 15.66 10.72 31.57
N ASP A 491 15.66 10.84 32.90
CA ASP A 491 16.87 11.12 33.72
C ASP A 491 18.03 10.22 33.26
N THR A 492 18.93 10.76 32.44
CA THR A 492 20.09 10.08 31.87
C THR A 492 21.22 10.02 32.88
N LYS A 493 20.94 9.61 34.13
CA LYS A 493 21.95 9.61 35.20
C LYS A 493 23.07 8.59 35.03
N ASP A 494 22.98 7.64 34.09
CA ASP A 494 24.01 6.60 33.93
C ASP A 494 24.53 6.38 32.50
N GLY A 495 24.18 7.22 31.51
CA GLY A 495 24.63 7.01 30.12
C GLY A 495 24.22 5.66 29.49
N ARG A 496 23.41 4.87 30.22
CA ARG A 496 22.72 3.69 29.74
C ARG A 496 21.34 4.13 29.27
N PHE A 497 21.12 4.12 27.96
CA PHE A 497 19.77 4.04 27.40
C PHE A 497 19.05 2.91 28.14
N GLY A 498 17.85 3.18 28.66
CA GLY A 498 17.17 2.34 29.64
C GLY A 498 17.36 0.85 29.40
N GLN A 499 18.16 0.20 30.25
CA GLN A 499 18.07 -1.24 30.39
C GLN A 499 16.64 -1.56 30.80
N ARG A 500 15.97 -2.39 29.99
CA ARG A 500 14.68 -3.05 30.23
C ARG A 500 14.34 -3.14 31.73
N LYS A 501 13.27 -2.48 32.15
CA LYS A 501 12.35 -3.03 33.17
C LYS A 501 11.11 -3.44 32.36
N GLN A 502 10.75 -4.66 32.03
CA GLN A 502 11.09 -6.04 32.39
C GLN A 502 10.66 -6.91 31.17
N PRO A 503 11.05 -8.19 31.06
CA PRO A 503 10.43 -9.11 30.11
C PRO A 503 8.93 -9.25 30.39
N TYR A 504 8.09 -8.94 29.40
CA TYR A 504 6.65 -9.20 29.44
C TYR A 504 6.42 -10.73 29.51
N TYR A 505 5.85 -11.20 30.62
CA TYR A 505 5.35 -12.56 30.75
C TYR A 505 3.86 -12.57 30.41
N PRO A 506 3.41 -13.28 29.36
CA PRO A 506 2.00 -13.37 29.03
C PRO A 506 1.24 -14.14 30.11
N PRO A 507 -0.01 -13.75 30.44
CA PRO A 507 -0.83 -14.47 31.40
C PRO A 507 -1.11 -15.89 30.87
N MET A 508 -0.63 -16.90 31.61
CA MET A 508 -0.92 -18.31 31.34
C MET A 508 -2.40 -18.59 31.67
N PRO A 509 -3.20 -19.10 30.71
CA PRO A 509 -4.62 -19.40 30.92
C PRO A 509 -4.90 -20.43 32.03
N GLU A 510 -3.90 -21.25 32.37
CA GLU A 510 -4.06 -22.42 33.25
C GLU A 510 -4.14 -22.07 34.76
N TYR A 511 -3.93 -20.80 35.16
CA TYR A 511 -3.91 -20.38 36.57
C TYR A 511 -4.89 -19.26 36.93
N MET A 512 -5.99 -19.10 36.18
CA MET A 512 -7.02 -18.08 36.51
C MET A 512 -7.76 -18.34 37.85
N SER A 513 -7.67 -19.54 38.42
CA SER A 513 -8.47 -19.94 39.60
C SER A 513 -7.75 -19.84 40.96
N ALA A 514 -6.46 -19.46 41.00
CA ALA A 514 -5.68 -19.39 42.24
C ALA A 514 -5.02 -18.01 42.41
N ARG A 515 -5.82 -16.97 42.67
CA ARG A 515 -5.31 -15.64 43.06
C ARG A 515 -5.26 -15.53 44.59
N ASP A 516 -4.05 -15.54 45.14
CA ASP A 516 -3.78 -15.12 46.52
C ASP A 516 -3.49 -13.61 46.58
N ARG A 517 -3.86 -12.99 47.70
CA ARG A 517 -4.28 -11.59 47.89
C ARG A 517 -3.15 -10.55 47.96
N ALA A 518 -1.94 -10.85 47.48
CA ALA A 518 -0.73 -10.05 47.74
C ALA A 518 -0.05 -9.43 46.49
N LEU A 519 -0.62 -9.52 45.28
CA LEU A 519 -0.05 -8.94 44.04
C LEU A 519 -0.98 -7.90 43.38
N VAL A 520 -1.66 -7.08 44.18
CA VAL A 520 -2.67 -6.10 43.73
C VAL A 520 -2.06 -4.82 43.13
N GLU A 521 -0.74 -4.71 42.94
CA GLU A 521 -0.11 -3.51 42.38
C GLU A 521 0.19 -3.56 40.85
N PHE A 522 -0.04 -4.68 40.16
CA PHE A 522 0.43 -4.87 38.77
C PHE A 522 -0.66 -5.28 37.76
N ASP A 523 -1.88 -4.75 37.88
CA ASP A 523 -3.01 -4.97 36.94
C ASP A 523 -3.31 -3.71 36.08
N HIS A 524 -2.28 -2.92 35.73
CA HIS A 524 -2.48 -1.64 35.03
C HIS A 524 -2.62 -1.74 33.50
N GLU A 525 -2.14 -2.77 32.82
CA GLU A 525 -2.31 -2.88 31.35
C GLU A 525 -3.74 -3.27 30.90
N GLY A 526 -4.54 -3.85 31.80
CA GLY A 526 -5.96 -4.16 31.56
C GLY A 526 -6.92 -3.03 31.95
N SER A 527 -6.43 -1.96 32.57
CA SER A 527 -7.27 -0.82 32.99
C SER A 527 -7.45 0.16 31.82
N VAL A 528 -8.59 0.86 31.81
CA VAL A 528 -8.90 1.89 30.80
C VAL A 528 -7.81 2.98 30.77
N GLU A 529 -7.25 3.31 31.94
CA GLU A 529 -6.17 4.27 32.11
C GLU A 529 -4.84 3.77 31.51
N GLY A 530 -4.51 2.49 31.70
CA GLY A 530 -3.31 1.90 31.12
C GLY A 530 -3.35 1.84 29.60
N ARG A 531 -4.49 1.44 29.03
CA ARG A 531 -4.72 1.47 27.58
C ARG A 531 -4.54 2.89 27.03
N ARG A 532 -5.12 3.90 27.68
CA ARG A 532 -5.01 5.30 27.27
C ARG A 532 -3.56 5.80 27.30
N SER A 533 -2.78 5.41 28.32
CA SER A 533 -1.37 5.76 28.41
C SER A 533 -0.56 5.21 27.23
N VAL A 534 -0.80 3.95 26.84
CA VAL A 534 -0.15 3.33 25.68
C VAL A 534 -0.49 4.07 24.39
N GLN A 535 -1.77 4.43 24.19
CA GLN A 535 -2.21 5.17 23.01
C GLN A 535 -1.51 6.53 22.89
N PHE A 536 -1.36 7.27 23.99
CA PHE A 536 -0.61 8.53 23.99
C PHE A 536 0.88 8.35 23.70
N GLU A 537 1.53 7.28 24.17
CA GLU A 537 2.93 7.00 23.82
C GLU A 537 3.11 6.69 22.32
N ILE A 538 2.14 6.00 21.71
CA ILE A 538 2.13 5.73 20.26
C ILE A 538 1.94 7.02 19.46
N GLU A 539 0.99 7.87 19.87
CA GLU A 539 0.78 9.20 19.28
C GLU A 539 2.02 10.07 19.41
N LYS A 540 2.64 10.09 20.60
CA LYS A 540 3.87 10.83 20.88
C LYS A 540 4.99 10.41 19.93
N ALA A 541 5.20 9.12 19.71
CA ALA A 541 6.16 8.64 18.73
C ALA A 541 5.85 9.19 17.33
N ASN A 542 4.60 9.07 16.90
CA ASN A 542 4.15 9.50 15.58
C ASN A 542 4.38 11.00 15.34
N ILE A 543 3.90 11.86 16.25
CA ILE A 543 3.92 13.31 16.07
C ILE A 543 5.34 13.86 16.10
N TYR A 544 6.21 13.35 16.98
CA TYR A 544 7.58 13.86 17.09
C TYR A 544 8.43 13.46 15.89
N VAL A 545 8.34 12.20 15.43
CA VAL A 545 9.11 11.78 14.25
C VAL A 545 8.56 12.42 12.98
N SER A 546 7.24 12.62 12.86
CA SER A 546 6.64 13.36 11.73
C SER A 546 7.03 14.84 11.73
N HIS A 547 7.09 15.47 12.91
CA HIS A 547 7.58 16.84 13.09
C HIS A 547 9.05 16.98 12.66
N LEU A 548 9.92 16.08 13.13
CA LEU A 548 11.35 16.10 12.80
C LEU A 548 11.62 15.80 11.32
N SER A 549 10.92 14.82 10.75
CA SER A 549 11.00 14.51 9.32
C SER A 549 10.53 15.68 8.46
N SER A 550 9.46 16.39 8.86
CA SER A 550 8.99 17.57 8.15
C SER A 550 9.96 18.76 8.25
N ARG A 551 10.57 18.98 9.42
CA ARG A 551 11.65 19.97 9.60
C ARG A 551 12.85 19.64 8.70
N SER A 552 13.32 18.39 8.72
CA SER A 552 14.39 17.92 7.84
C SER A 552 14.04 18.11 6.36
N TYR A 553 12.84 17.72 5.95
CA TYR A 553 12.36 17.90 4.56
C TYR A 553 12.44 19.36 4.10
N LEU A 554 12.01 20.31 4.93
CA LEU A 554 12.05 21.73 4.60
C LEU A 554 13.49 22.26 4.48
N VAL A 555 14.38 21.82 5.38
CA VAL A 555 15.81 22.15 5.32
C VAL A 555 16.45 21.60 4.05
N GLU A 556 16.20 20.33 3.71
CA GLU A 556 16.74 19.74 2.48
C GLU A 556 16.18 20.43 1.23
N LYS A 557 14.89 20.78 1.23
CA LYS A 557 14.29 21.59 0.15
C LYS A 557 15.00 22.93 -0.02
N TYR A 558 15.32 23.64 1.07
CA TYR A 558 16.08 24.88 1.01
C TYR A 558 17.42 24.69 0.30
N PHE A 559 18.20 23.67 0.68
CA PHE A 559 19.51 23.42 0.08
C PHE A 559 19.41 23.00 -1.39
N ILE A 560 18.39 22.22 -1.78
CA ILE A 560 18.14 21.87 -3.18
C ILE A 560 17.86 23.13 -4.02
N TYR A 561 16.98 24.01 -3.57
CA TYR A 561 16.69 25.26 -4.29
C TYR A 561 17.90 26.20 -4.30
N LEU A 562 18.67 26.26 -3.21
CA LEU A 562 19.91 27.04 -3.14
C LEU A 562 20.92 26.55 -4.18
N GLU A 563 21.14 25.25 -4.28
CA GLU A 563 22.04 24.66 -5.27
C GLU A 563 21.57 24.97 -6.70
N ASN A 564 20.27 24.79 -6.97
CA ASN A 564 19.69 25.11 -8.27
C ASN A 564 19.82 26.62 -8.60
N SER A 565 19.77 27.50 -7.60
CA SER A 565 19.88 28.96 -7.80
C SER A 565 21.28 29.39 -8.19
N ARG A 566 22.28 28.62 -7.77
CA ARG A 566 23.71 28.84 -8.06
C ARG A 566 24.09 28.28 -9.44
N LYS A 567 23.26 27.45 -10.08
CA LYS A 567 23.51 26.93 -11.44
C LYS A 567 23.31 28.05 -12.47
N PRO A 568 24.26 28.28 -13.40
CA PRO A 568 24.11 29.31 -14.43
C PRO A 568 22.90 29.02 -15.33
N ARG A 569 22.08 30.05 -15.58
CA ARG A 569 20.79 30.02 -16.33
C ARG A 569 20.90 29.57 -17.81
N SER A 570 22.02 29.01 -18.27
CA SER A 570 22.30 28.75 -19.69
C SER A 570 21.64 27.49 -20.26
N GLN A 571 20.74 26.80 -19.55
CA GLN A 571 20.13 25.55 -20.03
C GLN A 571 18.62 25.38 -19.76
N PHE A 572 17.90 26.40 -19.33
CA PHE A 572 16.43 26.31 -19.20
C PHE A 572 15.74 27.07 -20.34
N ASN A 573 15.28 26.34 -21.36
CA ASN A 573 14.21 26.80 -22.25
C ASN A 573 12.91 26.88 -21.43
N SER A 574 12.65 28.02 -20.80
CA SER A 574 11.33 28.34 -20.24
C SER A 574 10.59 29.37 -21.11
N PRO A 575 9.29 29.18 -21.38
CA PRO A 575 8.45 30.14 -22.09
C PRO A 575 8.10 31.30 -21.15
N GLY A 576 8.98 32.30 -21.11
CA GLY A 576 8.81 33.48 -20.25
C GLY A 576 9.80 34.60 -20.61
N ALA A 577 10.03 34.81 -21.89
CA ALA A 577 10.97 35.79 -22.40
C ALA A 577 10.38 37.21 -22.36
N LEU A 578 10.34 37.86 -21.19
CA LEU A 578 10.20 39.33 -21.11
C LEU A 578 10.97 40.01 -19.95
N ALA A 579 11.82 39.31 -19.18
CA ALA A 579 12.52 39.94 -18.04
C ALA A 579 14.05 39.83 -18.07
N SER A 580 14.68 39.45 -19.18
CA SER A 580 16.12 39.15 -19.25
C SER A 580 17.05 40.32 -19.64
N GLY A 581 16.57 41.58 -19.55
CA GLY A 581 17.35 42.75 -19.99
C GLY A 581 18.14 43.51 -18.91
N PHE A 582 17.92 43.24 -17.62
CA PHE A 582 18.43 44.10 -16.54
C PHE A 582 19.44 43.45 -15.58
N ASP A 583 19.62 42.12 -15.61
CA ASP A 583 20.51 41.40 -14.69
C ASP A 583 22.01 41.71 -14.90
N SER A 584 22.40 42.21 -16.08
CA SER A 584 23.80 42.51 -16.39
C SER A 584 24.29 43.89 -15.91
N LEU A 585 23.42 44.67 -15.25
CA LEU A 585 23.73 46.02 -14.73
C LEU A 585 23.71 46.11 -13.20
N LEU A 586 23.43 45.00 -12.50
CA LEU A 586 23.39 44.98 -11.03
C LEU A 586 24.76 44.58 -10.45
N PRO A 587 25.26 45.29 -9.42
CA PRO A 587 26.46 44.87 -8.70
C PRO A 587 26.30 43.45 -8.15
N ALA A 588 27.38 42.67 -8.13
CA ALA A 588 27.39 41.37 -7.46
C ALA A 588 26.88 41.52 -6.01
N PRO A 589 25.98 40.64 -5.54
CA PRO A 589 25.39 40.79 -4.22
C PRO A 589 26.47 40.72 -3.15
N THR A 590 26.54 41.77 -2.35
CA THR A 590 27.50 41.93 -1.25
C THR A 590 26.89 41.38 0.04
N GLY A 591 27.54 40.38 0.63
CA GLY A 591 27.72 40.22 2.08
C GLY A 591 26.56 39.78 3.00
N GLU A 592 25.27 39.97 2.68
CA GLU A 592 24.15 39.65 3.61
C GLU A 592 23.52 38.26 3.44
N TYR A 593 24.04 37.44 2.53
CA TYR A 593 23.43 36.18 2.09
C TYR A 593 23.58 34.97 3.03
N ASP A 594 24.12 35.13 4.24
CA ASP A 594 24.68 34.00 5.04
C ASP A 594 23.87 33.60 6.29
N SER A 595 22.94 34.43 6.79
CA SER A 595 22.25 34.13 8.06
C SER A 595 21.27 32.97 7.95
N LEU A 596 20.40 32.97 6.93
CA LEU A 596 19.41 31.89 6.74
C LEU A 596 20.06 30.56 6.37
N GLU A 597 21.16 30.59 5.60
CA GLU A 597 21.93 29.38 5.28
C GLU A 597 22.55 28.77 6.54
N GLN A 598 23.11 29.60 7.43
CA GLN A 598 23.62 29.17 8.73
C GLN A 598 22.50 28.64 9.65
N GLU A 599 21.33 29.29 9.68
CA GLU A 599 20.17 28.83 10.45
C GLU A 599 19.65 27.48 9.95
N MET A 600 19.56 27.27 8.63
CA MET A 600 19.15 26.00 8.02
C MET A 600 20.18 24.89 8.30
N ALA A 601 21.48 25.21 8.25
CA ALA A 601 22.54 24.26 8.61
C ALA A 601 22.49 23.87 10.10
N ALA A 602 22.28 24.84 10.99
CA ALA A 602 22.10 24.60 12.43
C ALA A 602 20.83 23.77 12.69
N GLU A 603 19.75 24.04 11.95
CA GLU A 603 18.51 23.29 12.04
C GLU A 603 18.68 21.82 11.68
N ARG A 604 19.46 21.51 10.63
CA ARG A 604 19.79 20.12 10.28
C ARG A 604 20.41 19.37 11.47
N GLU A 605 21.37 20.00 12.16
CA GLU A 605 22.00 19.42 13.35
C GLU A 605 21.04 19.29 14.55
N ASN A 606 20.15 20.28 14.74
CA ASN A 606 19.14 20.23 15.80
C ASN A 606 18.15 19.09 15.59
N VAL A 607 17.70 18.85 14.36
CA VAL A 607 16.79 17.74 14.04
C VAL A 607 17.40 16.39 14.42
N ILE A 608 18.70 16.19 14.18
CA ILE A 608 19.41 14.95 14.54
C ILE A 608 19.47 14.78 16.06
N LYS A 609 19.79 15.84 16.81
CA LYS A 609 19.84 15.82 18.29
C LYS A 609 18.47 15.55 18.90
N ASP A 610 17.44 16.21 18.37
CA ASP A 610 16.05 16.02 18.80
C ASP A 610 15.59 14.59 18.49
N LEU A 611 15.95 14.02 17.33
CA LEU A 611 15.63 12.65 16.99
C LEU A 611 16.26 11.66 17.98
N MET A 612 17.52 11.89 18.37
CA MET A 612 18.17 11.07 19.40
C MET A 612 17.44 11.13 20.74
N LEU A 613 16.97 12.31 21.14
CA LEU A 613 16.20 12.49 22.36
C LEU A 613 14.86 11.76 22.30
N VAL A 614 14.13 11.86 21.18
CA VAL A 614 12.86 11.15 20.96
C VAL A 614 13.06 9.63 21.03
N LEU A 615 14.05 9.12 20.29
CA LEU A 615 14.36 7.69 20.24
C LEU A 615 14.88 7.13 21.57
N GLY A 616 15.52 7.96 22.40
CA GLY A 616 15.95 7.58 23.74
C GLY A 616 14.87 7.67 24.82
N SER A 617 13.81 8.45 24.58
CA SER A 617 12.78 8.73 25.58
C SER A 617 11.56 7.81 25.45
N ILE A 618 11.19 7.42 24.23
CA ILE A 618 10.03 6.56 23.96
C ILE A 618 10.48 5.10 23.88
N ASP A 619 9.67 4.18 24.37
CA ASP A 619 9.99 2.75 24.33
C ASP A 619 9.69 2.16 22.95
N LEU A 620 10.54 1.23 22.50
CA LEU A 620 10.47 0.61 21.16
C LEU A 620 9.08 0.03 20.84
N VAL A 621 8.46 -0.63 21.82
CA VAL A 621 7.14 -1.27 21.67
C VAL A 621 6.05 -0.26 21.32
N ASN A 622 6.18 1.00 21.76
CA ASN A 622 5.23 2.08 21.44
C ASN A 622 5.55 2.74 20.09
N MET A 623 6.76 2.54 19.55
CA MET A 623 7.13 2.99 18.20
C MET A 623 6.69 1.98 17.13
N GLU A 624 6.76 0.69 17.44
CA GLU A 624 6.48 -0.42 16.51
C GLU A 624 5.15 -0.29 15.73
N PRO A 625 4.01 0.14 16.33
CA PRO A 625 2.75 0.31 15.61
C PRO A 625 2.79 1.32 14.45
N ASN A 626 3.70 2.31 14.49
CA ASN A 626 3.91 3.25 13.39
C ASN A 626 4.56 2.60 12.16
N ALA A 627 5.17 1.43 12.34
CA ALA A 627 5.70 0.54 11.31
C ALA A 627 6.62 1.25 10.28
N ASP A 628 6.53 0.89 9.00
CA ASP A 628 7.47 1.35 7.97
C ASP A 628 7.47 2.88 7.76
N SER A 629 6.35 3.56 8.05
CA SER A 629 6.30 5.02 7.99
C SER A 629 7.28 5.66 8.98
N PHE A 630 7.47 5.04 10.15
CA PHE A 630 8.39 5.53 11.17
C PHE A 630 9.84 5.26 10.81
N THR A 631 10.15 4.04 10.38
CA THR A 631 11.51 3.65 9.97
C THR A 631 11.95 4.47 8.77
N GLN A 632 11.08 4.74 7.79
CA GLN A 632 11.41 5.56 6.63
C GLN A 632 11.70 7.02 6.99
N LYS A 633 10.97 7.60 7.96
CA LYS A 633 11.28 8.95 8.48
C LYS A 633 12.64 9.00 9.18
N ILE A 634 12.98 7.98 9.97
CA ILE A 634 14.31 7.86 10.59
C ILE A 634 15.39 7.74 9.51
N ARG A 635 15.20 6.89 8.49
CA ARG A 635 16.14 6.74 7.36
C ARG A 635 16.35 8.07 6.63
N GLN A 636 15.28 8.81 6.36
CA GLN A 636 15.34 10.12 5.71
C GLN A 636 16.18 11.13 6.51
N ILE A 637 16.01 11.17 7.83
CA ILE A 637 16.81 12.06 8.68
C ILE A 637 18.26 11.55 8.74
N ALA A 638 18.45 10.25 8.92
CA ALA A 638 19.77 9.62 9.02
C ALA A 638 20.59 9.78 7.73
N SER A 639 19.97 9.80 6.54
CA SER A 639 20.70 10.01 5.28
C SER A 639 21.38 11.37 5.21
N THR A 640 20.87 12.39 5.90
CA THR A 640 21.50 13.72 5.96
C THR A 640 22.88 13.71 6.65
N LEU A 641 23.18 12.67 7.44
CA LEU A 641 24.49 12.44 8.06
C LEU A 641 25.52 11.85 7.08
N LEU A 642 25.08 11.27 5.96
CA LEU A 642 25.96 10.63 4.98
C LEU A 642 26.63 11.65 4.04
N ASP A 643 26.01 12.80 3.81
CA ASP A 643 26.47 13.84 2.89
C ASP A 643 27.50 14.82 3.51
N VAL A 644 28.02 14.52 4.70
CA VAL A 644 29.00 15.38 5.38
C VAL A 644 30.34 15.30 4.65
N PRO A 645 30.91 16.44 4.20
CA PRO A 645 32.18 16.45 3.50
C PRO A 645 33.28 15.81 4.36
N LYS A 646 34.00 14.83 3.79
CA LYS A 646 35.17 14.15 4.40
C LYS A 646 36.29 15.10 4.91
N ASN A 647 36.15 16.39 4.64
CA ASN A 647 37.09 17.46 5.02
C ASN A 647 36.83 18.06 6.42
N ARG A 648 35.72 17.76 7.11
CA ARG A 648 35.51 18.13 8.53
C ARG A 648 36.30 17.16 9.44
N LYS A 649 37.54 17.51 9.80
CA LYS A 649 38.41 16.69 10.67
C LYS A 649 37.88 16.60 12.12
N GLY A 650 37.97 15.41 12.73
CA GLY A 650 37.97 15.18 14.19
C GLY A 650 36.60 14.88 14.83
N SER A 651 36.34 15.52 15.99
CA SER A 651 35.27 15.16 16.95
C SER A 651 33.85 15.12 16.39
N ILE A 652 33.51 15.97 15.42
CA ILE A 652 32.14 16.06 14.85
C ILE A 652 31.85 14.84 13.95
N ALA A 653 32.84 14.39 13.18
CA ALA A 653 32.69 13.20 12.34
C ALA A 653 32.46 11.93 13.17
N LEU A 654 33.18 11.80 14.29
CA LEU A 654 32.99 10.71 15.25
C LEU A 654 31.59 10.74 15.90
N GLN A 655 31.10 11.94 16.22
CA GLN A 655 29.76 12.12 16.79
C GLN A 655 28.65 11.74 15.78
N HIS A 656 28.84 12.09 14.50
CA HIS A 656 27.91 11.70 13.43
C HIS A 656 27.91 10.19 13.19
N GLU A 657 29.08 9.55 13.25
CA GLU A 657 29.21 8.09 13.18
C GLU A 657 28.49 7.40 14.34
N GLU A 658 28.61 7.95 15.56
CA GLU A 658 27.89 7.45 16.74
C GLU A 658 26.37 7.56 16.58
N TYR A 659 25.87 8.68 16.05
CA TYR A 659 24.44 8.84 15.74
C TYR A 659 23.97 7.85 14.70
N LEU A 660 24.72 7.68 13.62
CA LEU A 660 24.38 6.73 12.56
C LEU A 660 24.33 5.30 13.09
N TYR A 661 25.30 4.89 13.91
CA TYR A 661 25.31 3.57 14.54
C TYR A 661 24.05 3.34 15.39
N LYS A 662 23.66 4.33 16.21
CA LYS A 662 22.43 4.25 17.03
C LYS A 662 21.17 4.17 16.18
N PHE A 663 21.08 4.96 15.10
CA PHE A 663 19.94 4.88 14.19
C PHE A 663 19.85 3.52 13.50
N LEU A 664 20.97 2.97 13.03
CA LEU A 664 21.01 1.65 12.41
C LEU A 664 20.64 0.53 13.40
N ASP A 665 21.08 0.60 14.66
CA ASP A 665 20.68 -0.36 15.70
C ASP A 665 19.16 -0.34 15.93
N ILE A 666 18.56 0.85 16.04
CA ILE A 666 17.10 0.99 16.22
C ILE A 666 16.35 0.51 14.98
N LEU A 667 16.78 0.91 13.78
CA LEU A 667 16.18 0.47 12.52
C LEU A 667 16.23 -1.06 12.40
N SER A 668 17.36 -1.69 12.72
CA SER A 668 17.50 -3.16 12.66
C SER A 668 16.51 -3.90 13.56
N LYS A 669 16.13 -3.28 14.70
CA LYS A 669 15.14 -3.82 15.63
C LYS A 669 13.71 -3.61 15.14
N LEU A 670 13.42 -2.51 14.43
CA LEU A 670 12.10 -2.18 13.90
C LEU A 670 11.78 -2.83 12.54
N GLU A 671 12.79 -3.13 11.71
CA GLU A 671 12.63 -3.51 10.30
C GLU A 671 12.19 -4.97 10.05
N ARG A 672 12.03 -5.78 11.10
CA ARG A 672 11.50 -7.17 11.01
C ARG A 672 12.27 -8.05 10.02
N VAL A 673 13.59 -7.86 9.91
CA VAL A 673 14.46 -8.70 9.07
C VAL A 673 15.22 -9.67 9.97
N SER A 674 15.12 -10.97 9.68
CA SER A 674 15.93 -11.97 10.37
C SER A 674 17.37 -11.99 9.80
N PRO A 675 18.43 -12.05 10.62
CA PRO A 675 19.80 -12.21 10.12
C PRO A 675 19.98 -13.56 9.39
N GLN A 676 20.79 -13.58 8.33
CA GLN A 676 21.02 -14.77 7.46
C GLN A 676 21.61 -16.00 8.18
N SER A 677 22.05 -15.85 9.44
CA SER A 677 22.85 -16.83 10.17
C SER A 677 22.30 -17.09 11.58
N ALA A 678 20.99 -17.25 11.74
CA ALA A 678 20.46 -17.82 12.97
C ALA A 678 20.76 -19.34 12.96
N ASP A 679 21.60 -19.79 13.89
CA ASP A 679 21.98 -21.20 14.04
C ASP A 679 20.72 -22.03 14.41
N PRO A 680 20.27 -22.99 13.58
CA PRO A 680 19.05 -23.76 13.81
C PRO A 680 19.10 -24.63 15.07
N ASN A 681 20.25 -24.74 15.73
CA ASN A 681 20.45 -25.54 16.94
C ASN A 681 20.43 -24.71 18.26
N GLN A 682 20.25 -23.39 18.22
CA GLN A 682 20.01 -22.62 19.44
C GLN A 682 18.55 -22.75 19.89
N ALA A 683 18.33 -22.87 21.20
CA ALA A 683 16.99 -22.80 21.78
C ALA A 683 16.32 -21.50 21.28
N VAL A 684 15.26 -21.65 20.49
CA VAL A 684 14.61 -20.52 19.83
C VAL A 684 13.91 -19.70 20.90
N ASP A 685 14.49 -18.54 21.24
CA ASP A 685 13.84 -17.52 22.05
C ASP A 685 12.55 -17.06 21.35
N ASP A 686 11.49 -16.76 22.12
CA ASP A 686 10.19 -16.28 21.62
C ASP A 686 10.37 -15.08 20.66
N GLU A 687 11.39 -14.25 20.90
CA GLU A 687 11.76 -13.10 20.07
C GLU A 687 12.31 -13.51 18.69
N THR A 688 13.06 -14.61 18.63
CA THR A 688 13.64 -15.11 17.38
C THR A 688 12.55 -15.77 16.53
N GLU A 689 11.65 -16.53 17.14
CA GLU A 689 10.49 -17.10 16.45
C GLU A 689 9.57 -16.00 15.89
N LEU A 690 9.35 -14.93 16.66
CA LEU A 690 8.57 -13.78 16.21
C LEU A 690 9.21 -13.09 15.01
N ARG A 691 10.54 -12.87 15.02
CA ARG A 691 11.26 -12.27 13.87
C ARG A 691 11.10 -13.11 12.61
N HIS A 692 11.15 -14.44 12.72
CA HIS A 692 10.92 -15.33 11.59
C HIS A 692 9.47 -15.27 11.10
N TRP A 693 8.49 -15.23 12.00
CA TRP A 693 7.07 -15.12 11.64
C TRP A 693 6.73 -13.78 10.96
N ALA A 694 7.42 -12.72 11.39
CA ALA A 694 7.28 -11.36 10.90
C ALA A 694 8.20 -11.01 9.72
N ASP A 695 9.00 -11.96 9.21
CA ASP A 695 10.04 -11.68 8.21
C ASP A 695 9.44 -11.18 6.89
N LEU A 696 9.96 -10.05 6.40
CA LEU A 696 9.56 -9.41 5.14
C LEU A 696 10.71 -9.33 4.12
N ARG A 697 11.87 -9.94 4.40
CA ARG A 697 13.06 -9.80 3.56
C ARG A 697 12.83 -10.16 2.09
N GLU A 698 12.13 -11.26 1.83
CA GLU A 698 11.83 -11.70 0.45
C GLU A 698 10.99 -10.65 -0.30
N TYR A 699 10.02 -10.03 0.37
CA TYR A 699 9.17 -9.00 -0.23
C TYR A 699 9.94 -7.70 -0.45
N GLN A 700 10.79 -7.30 0.50
CA GLN A 700 11.67 -6.15 0.35
C GLN A 700 12.62 -6.31 -0.84
N LEU A 701 13.21 -7.51 -1.01
CA LEU A 701 14.08 -7.81 -2.15
C LEU A 701 13.31 -7.76 -3.47
N LYS A 702 12.15 -8.43 -3.57
CA LYS A 702 11.28 -8.37 -4.76
C LYS A 702 10.86 -6.94 -5.08
N PHE A 703 10.56 -6.14 -4.06
CA PHE A 703 10.18 -4.75 -4.22
C PHE A 703 11.36 -3.90 -4.75
N GLN A 704 12.57 -4.12 -4.24
CA GLN A 704 13.78 -3.48 -4.76
C GLN A 704 14.07 -3.90 -6.20
N GLU A 705 13.92 -5.19 -6.54
CA GLU A 705 14.05 -5.72 -7.90
C GLU A 705 13.05 -5.07 -8.88
N GLN A 706 11.85 -4.73 -8.41
CA GLN A 706 10.81 -4.03 -9.18
C GLN A 706 11.02 -2.50 -9.27
N GLY A 707 12.18 -1.98 -8.84
CA GLY A 707 12.49 -0.55 -8.89
C GLY A 707 11.94 0.28 -7.73
N GLY A 708 11.50 -0.37 -6.64
CA GLY A 708 11.06 0.29 -5.42
C GLY A 708 9.77 1.11 -5.60
N ILE A 709 9.62 2.18 -4.83
CA ILE A 709 8.39 3.01 -4.78
C ILE A 709 8.09 3.62 -6.17
N TYR A 710 9.12 3.84 -6.97
CA TYR A 710 9.08 4.43 -8.30
C TYR A 710 8.97 3.41 -9.43
N GLY A 711 8.84 2.12 -9.12
CA GLY A 711 8.98 1.00 -10.06
C GLY A 711 8.48 1.27 -11.47
N PHE A 712 9.42 1.37 -12.41
CA PHE A 712 9.21 1.48 -13.86
C PHE A 712 9.43 0.11 -14.55
N SER A 713 8.86 -0.96 -14.00
CA SER A 713 8.87 -2.30 -14.63
C SER A 713 7.46 -2.85 -14.78
#